data_AF-A0A0G4P0S2-F1
#
_entry.id   AF-A0A0G4P0S2-F1
#
_cell.length_a   1.000
_cell.length_b   1.000
_cell.length_c   1.000
_cell.angle_alpha   90.00
_cell.angle_beta   90.00
_cell.angle_gamma   90.00
#
_symmetry.space_group_name_H-M   'P 1'
#
loop_
_entity.id
_entity.type
_entity.pdbx_description
1 polymer ?
#
loop_
_entity_poly.entity_id
_entity_poly.type
_entity_poly.pdbx_seq_one_letter_code
_entity_poly.pdbx_strand_id
1 'polypeptide(L)'
;MIRRNSDIEIQLPDAGPTPLSPESLSDLDVEMLSEEPTLPLSLPPHIAARFYRKSSKARRSSAASSRRSSVSSLHSHNSTGSSNGSLSADHIAQHLRRTSILESRKARLADRALHAEKVRLRAALAKAATRNLQFEERALAAQQARERLLADITAKCEDQVKRAKKKAEDQREKKAAEQARLRLEMAEKFAEAEKRRTLYQQTHRRQRTSSLPATEEKKMSREVTKSVAQDAAARKIQRVWRTHNAKMVMQQFQSLNLSVDRVRDMAFEEVGALLSNGKLLDTMTNVLRLCGLQDMEGGPLGERGAVRTFLSSYLIVTHPQEVLSSNGDQEQDLIAKARELLVAFDQVTALLSSGCCSPSVITADLQTLCESHNVFFSAFHAWKSHDSSVLIEIMVAQFVELELIWQTVKNDKAGGAAEDYRLGIRQNQVLLLARLKRLAGPDRHMELIRDSLKKAKREKKRAASKQAIPRSAETAPPTTEATQSVTTPLSESFNNIDAAVFQELDKQRTSPHERFTKILTPLPENRELVHELLINKEFKIEEAPYTEPRRQIMKQMCDTMRKGVESGHGTNWTVAMATVIQDRLLRSLQRGNSLYVIISEVLDPKLVQGQCEAGTFSYDNFFEFMNNILPRLCAPYRDPVVKAYIEDTSGDAIDRLARLMSIIDLLSLDQTNFMIQLAAPQLIEEAPGYEKRAFDRDIADGTISLGKTRRFWRIHRKIIVDEMKKRDPEGVQGEPHPPSARVYAQGLADTVLSNAIVSEDLVPETLSLDRQRLERLHARVFQIVATASILLTAKNLLKRDARSQWKPEADRILSLDFNEISPERVQSILESTHPMPPAASAQLAATIKRVLGPVATACLAAAPQLAVVTSETTVSDSNGSTTSAASFSDPVTKLILSRLRSHVLSRLSASSASERVRATTTASQNLAGAGMPEFVNEVGKLVEELEKVREVDWLCHGAIYEGLYEEGVPAQ
;
A
#
# COMPACT_ATOMS: atom_id res chain seq x y z
N MET A 1 -39.14 -53.72 -27.66
CA MET A 1 -40.36 -54.52 -27.40
C MET A 1 -41.12 -53.80 -26.28
N ILE A 2 -42.33 -53.29 -26.54
CA ILE A 2 -43.65 -53.96 -26.50
C ILE A 2 -44.16 -54.09 -25.04
N ARG A 3 -45.33 -53.55 -24.65
CA ARG A 3 -46.29 -52.65 -25.37
C ARG A 3 -47.31 -52.03 -24.37
N ARG A 4 -47.65 -50.74 -24.57
CA ARG A 4 -49.02 -50.14 -24.50
C ARG A 4 -49.76 -50.09 -23.15
N ASN A 5 -50.79 -49.26 -22.95
CA ASN A 5 -51.57 -48.27 -23.75
C ASN A 5 -52.03 -47.15 -22.77
N SER A 6 -52.56 -45.97 -23.10
CA SER A 6 -52.73 -45.13 -24.32
C SER A 6 -53.18 -43.73 -23.80
N ASP A 7 -52.76 -42.59 -24.37
CA ASP A 7 -53.45 -41.76 -25.40
C ASP A 7 -54.93 -41.42 -25.04
N ILE A 8 -55.50 -40.22 -25.26
CA ILE A 8 -55.11 -38.95 -25.94
C ILE A 8 -55.92 -37.80 -25.23
N GLU A 9 -55.82 -36.46 -25.38
CA GLU A 9 -55.64 -35.52 -26.51
C GLU A 9 -55.20 -34.10 -26.00
N ILE A 10 -55.02 -33.11 -26.90
CA ILE A 10 -54.72 -31.69 -26.62
C ILE A 10 -55.82 -30.75 -27.16
N GLN A 11 -56.25 -29.71 -26.41
CA GLN A 11 -56.88 -28.52 -26.99
C GLN A 11 -56.87 -27.27 -26.09
N LEU A 12 -56.59 -26.11 -26.72
CA LEU A 12 -56.99 -24.76 -26.28
C LEU A 12 -58.19 -24.33 -27.15
N PRO A 13 -59.05 -23.42 -26.70
CA PRO A 13 -58.89 -22.05 -27.20
C PRO A 13 -59.23 -20.90 -26.22
N ASP A 14 -58.87 -19.70 -26.71
CA ASP A 14 -59.10 -18.33 -26.24
C ASP A 14 -60.58 -17.87 -26.19
N ALA A 15 -60.90 -16.91 -25.31
CA ALA A 15 -61.95 -15.86 -25.48
C ALA A 15 -62.15 -14.97 -24.21
N GLY A 16 -62.29 -13.65 -24.40
CA GLY A 16 -62.93 -12.70 -23.47
C GLY A 16 -64.49 -12.69 -23.59
N PRO A 17 -65.25 -11.67 -23.11
CA PRO A 17 -64.89 -10.25 -22.83
C PRO A 17 -65.12 -9.84 -21.33
N THR A 18 -64.76 -8.69 -20.75
CA THR A 18 -64.93 -7.24 -21.07
C THR A 18 -66.38 -6.75 -21.29
N PRO A 19 -66.72 -5.46 -21.04
CA PRO A 19 -66.15 -4.47 -20.10
C PRO A 19 -67.24 -3.73 -19.27
N LEU A 20 -66.88 -2.69 -18.50
CA LEU A 20 -67.54 -1.37 -18.57
C LEU A 20 -66.78 -0.29 -17.74
N SER A 21 -66.33 0.76 -18.44
CA SER A 21 -66.07 2.12 -17.91
C SER A 21 -67.20 3.05 -18.39
N PRO A 22 -67.31 4.33 -17.95
CA PRO A 22 -66.57 5.46 -18.58
C PRO A 22 -65.97 6.45 -17.54
N GLU A 23 -64.81 7.10 -17.73
CA GLU A 23 -64.36 8.17 -18.68
C GLU A 23 -64.61 9.64 -18.22
N SER A 24 -63.53 10.44 -18.27
CA SER A 24 -63.40 11.84 -18.79
C SER A 24 -62.33 12.60 -17.98
N LEU A 25 -61.10 12.84 -18.46
CA LEU A 25 -60.61 13.70 -19.56
C LEU A 25 -60.42 15.19 -19.18
N SER A 26 -59.16 15.65 -19.06
CA SER A 26 -58.59 16.76 -19.85
C SER A 26 -57.16 17.16 -19.41
N ASP A 27 -56.23 17.09 -20.38
CA ASP A 27 -55.17 18.04 -20.78
C ASP A 27 -54.29 18.88 -19.81
N LEU A 28 -53.03 18.98 -20.25
CA LEU A 28 -52.08 20.13 -20.23
C LEU A 28 -51.54 20.71 -18.91
N ASP A 29 -50.22 20.57 -18.77
CA ASP A 29 -49.17 21.57 -18.44
C ASP A 29 -49.34 22.70 -17.40
N VAL A 30 -48.18 23.23 -16.99
CA VAL A 30 -47.92 24.45 -16.18
C VAL A 30 -47.85 24.25 -14.65
N GLU A 31 -46.63 23.90 -14.20
CA GLU A 31 -45.73 24.75 -13.39
C GLU A 31 -46.17 25.38 -12.04
N MET A 32 -45.14 25.60 -11.19
CA MET A 32 -45.04 26.53 -10.05
C MET A 32 -45.59 26.18 -8.64
N LEU A 33 -44.63 26.19 -7.69
CA LEU A 33 -44.66 26.78 -6.33
C LEU A 33 -45.78 26.42 -5.32
N SER A 34 -45.39 26.02 -4.10
CA SER A 34 -45.52 26.84 -2.87
C SER A 34 -44.94 26.15 -1.63
N GLU A 35 -44.81 26.88 -0.51
CA GLU A 35 -44.17 26.46 0.74
C GLU A 35 -45.18 25.99 1.82
N GLU A 36 -44.66 25.24 2.81
CA GLU A 36 -45.26 24.92 4.14
C GLU A 36 -46.56 24.06 4.19
N PRO A 37 -46.93 23.50 5.37
CA PRO A 37 -46.15 23.18 6.57
C PRO A 37 -46.19 21.69 6.97
N THR A 38 -45.13 21.16 7.59
CA THR A 38 -45.18 19.83 8.23
C THR A 38 -45.93 19.88 9.57
N LEU A 39 -47.15 19.36 9.63
CA LEU A 39 -47.88 19.13 10.88
C LEU A 39 -47.20 18.04 11.73
N PRO A 40 -46.75 18.34 12.98
CA PRO A 40 -46.08 17.36 13.83
C PRO A 40 -47.09 16.50 14.61
N LEU A 41 -46.93 15.18 14.56
CA LEU A 41 -47.63 14.24 15.45
C LEU A 41 -47.18 14.47 16.91
N SER A 42 -48.05 15.10 17.72
CA SER A 42 -47.75 15.43 19.12
C SER A 42 -47.83 14.20 20.03
N LEU A 43 -46.70 13.80 20.62
CA LEU A 43 -46.65 12.75 21.64
C LEU A 43 -47.32 13.20 22.97
N PRO A 44 -47.89 12.27 23.77
CA PRO A 44 -48.65 12.61 24.97
C PRO A 44 -47.93 13.52 25.98
N PRO A 45 -48.64 14.47 26.62
CA PRO A 45 -48.02 15.62 27.30
C PRO A 45 -47.13 15.26 28.49
N HIS A 46 -47.35 14.11 29.15
CA HIS A 46 -46.51 13.68 30.28
C HIS A 46 -45.07 13.32 29.86
N ILE A 47 -44.86 12.97 28.58
CA ILE A 47 -43.54 12.63 28.03
C ILE A 47 -42.81 13.90 27.62
N ALA A 48 -43.50 14.81 26.90
CA ALA A 48 -42.95 16.10 26.46
C ALA A 48 -42.40 16.94 27.63
N ALA A 49 -43.09 16.92 28.78
CA ALA A 49 -42.71 17.65 29.99
C ALA A 49 -41.32 17.28 30.55
N ARG A 50 -40.73 16.13 30.19
CA ARG A 50 -39.38 15.72 30.65
C ARG A 50 -38.23 16.28 29.80
N PHE A 51 -38.49 16.69 28.56
CA PHE A 51 -37.43 17.10 27.61
C PHE A 51 -37.26 18.62 27.49
N TYR A 52 -38.22 19.42 27.95
CA TYR A 52 -38.12 20.88 27.94
C TYR A 52 -37.62 21.47 29.26
N ARG A 53 -36.29 21.72 29.34
CA ARG A 53 -35.73 22.77 30.22
C ARG A 53 -34.95 23.78 29.39
N LYS A 54 -35.48 25.00 29.27
CA LYS A 54 -34.79 26.13 28.62
C LYS A 54 -33.54 26.53 29.42
N SER A 55 -32.43 26.70 28.72
CA SER A 55 -31.28 27.44 29.25
C SER A 55 -31.56 28.94 29.16
N SER A 56 -31.28 29.69 30.23
CA SER A 56 -31.21 31.15 30.20
C SER A 56 -30.10 31.64 31.13
N LYS A 57 -29.42 32.72 30.75
CA LYS A 57 -28.33 33.35 31.52
C LYS A 57 -28.81 34.70 32.05
N ALA A 58 -28.82 34.91 33.37
CA ALA A 58 -28.93 36.24 33.97
C ALA A 58 -28.27 36.30 35.36
N ARG A 59 -27.95 37.52 35.81
CA ARG A 59 -27.18 37.85 37.01
C ARG A 59 -28.03 37.83 38.32
N ARG A 60 -27.28 37.77 39.43
CA ARG A 60 -27.47 38.50 40.72
C ARG A 60 -28.47 37.96 41.78
N SER A 61 -27.86 37.52 42.88
CA SER A 61 -28.06 37.96 44.29
C SER A 61 -29.43 37.93 44.97
N SER A 62 -29.45 37.16 46.08
CA SER A 62 -29.98 37.48 47.43
C SER A 62 -31.50 37.62 47.69
N ALA A 63 -31.89 37.12 48.88
CA ALA A 63 -33.14 37.35 49.61
C ALA A 63 -34.43 36.74 49.00
N ALA A 64 -35.43 36.30 49.78
CA ALA A 64 -35.51 35.92 51.21
C ALA A 64 -36.85 35.16 51.44
N SER A 65 -37.27 34.98 52.71
CA SER A 65 -38.59 34.46 53.14
C SER A 65 -38.74 32.92 53.06
N SER A 66 -39.28 32.17 54.04
CA SER A 66 -39.65 32.40 55.45
C SER A 66 -39.88 30.99 56.06
N ARG A 67 -39.64 30.66 57.33
CA ARG A 67 -40.25 31.23 58.55
C ARG A 67 -39.40 31.05 59.81
N ARG A 68 -39.62 31.99 60.75
CA ARG A 68 -39.64 31.94 62.23
C ARG A 68 -39.23 30.62 62.94
N SER A 69 -38.57 30.67 64.11
CA SER A 69 -38.43 31.80 65.05
C SER A 69 -37.19 31.75 65.95
N SER A 70 -36.59 32.94 66.13
CA SER A 70 -36.05 33.47 67.39
C SER A 70 -35.09 32.63 68.23
N VAL A 71 -33.79 32.89 68.04
CA VAL A 71 -32.83 32.92 69.17
C VAL A 71 -32.73 34.36 69.69
N SER A 72 -32.70 34.55 71.00
CA SER A 72 -32.49 35.85 71.66
C SER A 72 -31.96 35.65 73.08
N SER A 73 -31.31 36.71 73.62
CA SER A 73 -30.75 36.83 74.98
C SER A 73 -29.76 35.75 75.45
N LEU A 74 -28.48 35.94 75.10
CA LEU A 74 -27.36 35.62 76.00
C LEU A 74 -26.37 36.80 76.03
N HIS A 75 -26.66 37.76 76.92
CA HIS A 75 -25.71 38.77 77.38
C HIS A 75 -26.10 39.21 78.79
N SER A 76 -25.11 39.33 79.70
CA SER A 76 -25.27 39.51 81.16
C SER A 76 -26.10 38.41 81.86
N HIS A 77 -25.81 37.99 83.10
CA HIS A 77 -25.06 38.64 84.18
C HIS A 77 -24.03 37.74 84.88
N ASN A 78 -22.99 38.36 85.46
CA ASN A 78 -22.29 37.79 86.61
C ASN A 78 -23.08 38.09 87.89
N SER A 79 -23.39 37.06 88.69
CA SER A 79 -23.60 37.21 90.13
C SER A 79 -23.56 35.85 90.85
N THR A 80 -22.72 35.74 91.86
CA THR A 80 -22.64 34.61 92.80
C THR A 80 -23.92 34.44 93.62
N GLY A 81 -24.36 33.20 93.86
CA GLY A 81 -25.50 32.89 94.75
C GLY A 81 -25.50 31.43 95.20
N SER A 82 -25.31 31.20 96.50
CA SER A 82 -25.16 29.88 97.13
C SER A 82 -26.47 29.08 97.23
N SER A 83 -26.44 27.74 97.04
CA SER A 83 -26.62 26.77 98.15
C SER A 83 -27.02 25.33 97.73
N ASN A 84 -26.64 24.37 98.57
CA ASN A 84 -27.26 23.07 98.85
C ASN A 84 -27.57 22.06 97.71
N GLY A 85 -26.57 21.22 97.44
CA GLY A 85 -26.64 19.74 97.44
C GLY A 85 -27.89 19.00 96.93
N SER A 86 -27.72 18.30 95.80
CA SER A 86 -28.54 17.15 95.39
C SER A 86 -27.66 15.92 95.11
N LEU A 87 -28.23 14.72 95.25
CA LEU A 87 -27.51 13.46 95.41
C LEU A 87 -26.80 12.98 94.13
N SER A 88 -25.68 12.26 94.29
CA SER A 88 -24.85 11.67 93.22
C SER A 88 -25.64 10.91 92.14
N ALA A 89 -26.74 10.27 92.52
CA ALA A 89 -27.61 9.51 91.62
C ALA A 89 -28.16 10.35 90.45
N ASP A 90 -28.51 11.63 90.67
CA ASP A 90 -29.08 12.47 89.60
C ASP A 90 -28.06 12.84 88.52
N HIS A 91 -26.80 13.07 88.91
CA HIS A 91 -25.71 13.31 87.97
C HIS A 91 -25.43 12.06 87.11
N ILE A 92 -25.45 10.87 87.72
CA ILE A 92 -25.34 9.59 87.02
C ILE A 92 -26.52 9.40 86.06
N ALA A 93 -27.76 9.64 86.51
CA ALA A 93 -28.96 9.55 85.69
C ALA A 93 -28.98 10.59 84.54
N GLN A 94 -28.39 11.77 84.72
CA GLN A 94 -28.22 12.77 83.66
C GLN A 94 -27.17 12.30 82.63
N HIS A 95 -26.05 11.72 83.08
CA HIS A 95 -25.05 11.11 82.21
C HIS A 95 -25.62 9.94 81.39
N LEU A 96 -26.38 9.03 81.99
CA LEU A 96 -27.02 7.90 81.30
C LEU A 96 -28.07 8.36 80.28
N ARG A 97 -28.84 9.40 80.58
CA ARG A 97 -29.73 10.04 79.60
C ARG A 97 -28.95 10.68 78.45
N ARG A 98 -27.80 11.31 78.72
CA ARG A 98 -26.91 11.89 77.69
C ARG A 98 -26.27 10.81 76.80
N THR A 99 -25.81 9.69 77.36
CA THR A 99 -25.23 8.59 76.56
C THR A 99 -26.27 7.94 75.66
N SER A 100 -27.47 7.64 76.17
CA SER A 100 -28.59 7.10 75.37
C SER A 100 -28.98 8.03 74.20
N ILE A 101 -29.01 9.35 74.41
CA ILE A 101 -29.25 10.33 73.33
C ILE A 101 -28.13 10.29 72.28
N LEU A 102 -26.86 10.18 72.69
CA LEU A 102 -25.72 10.07 71.77
C LEU A 102 -25.71 8.73 71.02
N GLU A 103 -26.09 7.64 71.67
CA GLU A 103 -26.17 6.30 71.11
C GLU A 103 -27.30 6.17 70.08
N SER A 104 -28.51 6.65 70.41
CA SER A 104 -29.60 6.75 69.42
C SER A 104 -29.25 7.66 68.24
N ARG A 105 -28.36 8.65 68.42
CA ARG A 105 -27.83 9.49 67.33
C ARG A 105 -26.78 8.74 66.50
N LYS A 106 -25.91 7.92 67.11
CA LYS A 106 -24.97 7.02 66.41
C LYS A 106 -25.73 6.00 65.55
N ALA A 107 -26.75 5.32 66.12
CA ALA A 107 -27.59 4.37 65.40
C ALA A 107 -28.22 5.00 64.13
N ARG A 108 -28.90 6.15 64.28
CA ARG A 108 -29.49 6.88 63.16
C ARG A 108 -28.49 7.42 62.13
N LEU A 109 -27.19 7.47 62.44
CA LEU A 109 -26.13 7.77 61.46
C LEU A 109 -25.62 6.50 60.79
N ALA A 110 -25.52 5.38 61.51
CA ALA A 110 -25.24 4.06 60.93
C ALA A 110 -26.33 3.64 59.93
N ASP A 111 -27.61 3.80 60.27
CA ASP A 111 -28.74 3.54 59.36
C ASP A 111 -28.64 4.32 58.05
N ARG A 112 -28.20 5.60 58.13
CA ARG A 112 -27.99 6.46 56.96
C ARG A 112 -26.79 6.00 56.12
N ALA A 113 -25.71 5.53 56.74
CA ALA A 113 -24.56 4.95 56.05
C ALA A 113 -24.93 3.63 55.34
N LEU A 114 -25.64 2.73 56.04
CA LEU A 114 -26.17 1.48 55.46
C LEU A 114 -27.14 1.75 54.31
N HIS A 115 -27.99 2.78 54.42
CA HIS A 115 -28.85 3.20 53.32
C HIS A 115 -28.05 3.77 52.13
N ALA A 116 -26.99 4.55 52.38
CA ALA A 116 -26.12 5.06 51.33
C ALA A 116 -25.41 3.92 50.57
N GLU A 117 -24.86 2.93 51.28
CA GLU A 117 -24.30 1.72 50.66
C GLU A 117 -25.36 0.92 49.88
N LYS A 118 -26.56 0.74 50.43
CA LYS A 118 -27.67 0.05 49.74
C LYS A 118 -28.09 0.77 48.45
N VAL A 119 -28.02 2.11 48.41
CA VAL A 119 -28.24 2.91 47.19
C VAL A 119 -27.05 2.78 46.23
N ARG A 120 -25.80 2.83 46.72
CA ARG A 120 -24.57 2.65 45.92
C ARG A 120 -24.56 1.29 45.20
N LEU A 121 -24.89 0.22 45.92
CA LEU A 121 -24.98 -1.14 45.37
C LEU A 121 -26.10 -1.27 44.33
N ARG A 122 -27.30 -0.73 44.59
CA ARG A 122 -28.40 -0.68 43.59
C ARG A 122 -28.00 0.08 42.33
N ALA A 123 -27.33 1.23 42.47
CA ALA A 123 -26.86 2.01 41.33
C ALA A 123 -25.77 1.29 40.53
N ALA A 124 -24.86 0.57 41.21
CA ALA A 124 -23.85 -0.27 40.57
C ALA A 124 -24.49 -1.43 39.78
N LEU A 125 -25.45 -2.14 40.37
CA LEU A 125 -26.18 -3.24 39.72
C LEU A 125 -26.99 -2.75 38.51
N ALA A 126 -27.70 -1.63 38.63
CA ALA A 126 -28.43 -1.03 37.51
C ALA A 126 -27.47 -0.63 36.37
N LYS A 127 -26.32 -0.02 36.68
CA LYS A 127 -25.29 0.34 35.71
C LYS A 127 -24.67 -0.89 35.03
N ALA A 128 -24.45 -1.98 35.77
CA ALA A 128 -23.98 -3.24 35.23
C ALA A 128 -25.00 -3.87 34.27
N ALA A 129 -26.27 -3.97 34.66
CA ALA A 129 -27.34 -4.49 33.82
C ALA A 129 -27.49 -3.70 32.50
N THR A 130 -27.51 -2.37 32.56
CA THR A 130 -27.56 -1.53 31.34
C THR A 130 -26.31 -1.65 30.46
N ARG A 131 -25.15 -2.00 31.04
CA ARG A 131 -23.92 -2.24 30.28
C ARG A 131 -24.00 -3.57 29.56
N ASN A 132 -24.41 -4.66 30.22
CA ASN A 132 -24.49 -5.98 29.63
C ASN A 132 -25.46 -6.01 28.44
N LEU A 133 -26.67 -5.46 28.62
CA LEU A 133 -27.66 -5.32 27.53
C LEU A 133 -27.08 -4.59 26.31
N GLN A 134 -26.35 -3.48 26.51
CA GLN A 134 -25.69 -2.76 25.41
C GLN A 134 -24.52 -3.51 24.76
N PHE A 135 -23.90 -4.48 25.45
CA PHE A 135 -22.91 -5.37 24.84
C PHE A 135 -23.58 -6.52 24.07
N GLU A 136 -24.67 -7.08 24.59
CA GLU A 136 -25.48 -8.12 23.95
C GLU A 136 -26.16 -7.59 22.67
N GLU A 137 -26.81 -6.43 22.72
CA GLU A 137 -27.37 -5.74 21.55
C GLU A 137 -26.32 -5.49 20.46
N ARG A 138 -25.10 -5.08 20.84
CA ARG A 138 -23.99 -4.85 19.90
C ARG A 138 -23.42 -6.15 19.34
N ALA A 139 -23.34 -7.21 20.15
CA ALA A 139 -22.90 -8.53 19.70
C ALA A 139 -23.88 -9.11 18.66
N LEU A 140 -25.18 -9.03 18.93
CA LEU A 140 -26.24 -9.44 18.00
C LEU A 140 -26.25 -8.58 16.72
N ALA A 141 -26.09 -7.26 16.84
CA ALA A 141 -25.99 -6.38 15.66
C ALA A 141 -24.73 -6.68 14.81
N ALA A 142 -23.59 -6.98 15.44
CA ALA A 142 -22.36 -7.37 14.76
C ALA A 142 -22.48 -8.75 14.09
N GLN A 143 -23.18 -9.71 14.74
CA GLN A 143 -23.50 -11.01 14.16
C GLN A 143 -24.39 -10.85 12.92
N GLN A 144 -25.49 -10.09 13.02
CA GLN A 144 -26.39 -9.83 11.89
C GLN A 144 -25.67 -9.10 10.73
N ALA A 145 -24.74 -8.19 11.03
CA ALA A 145 -23.91 -7.55 10.02
C ALA A 145 -22.96 -8.55 9.32
N ARG A 146 -22.33 -9.45 10.08
CA ARG A 146 -21.49 -10.54 9.54
C ARG A 146 -22.32 -11.50 8.67
N GLU A 147 -23.51 -11.88 9.12
CA GLU A 147 -24.41 -12.78 8.39
C GLU A 147 -24.90 -12.16 7.09
N ARG A 148 -25.23 -10.86 7.07
CA ARG A 148 -25.52 -10.13 5.82
C ARG A 148 -24.34 -10.08 4.86
N LEU A 149 -23.13 -9.78 5.35
CA LEU A 149 -21.93 -9.75 4.50
C LEU A 149 -21.59 -11.15 3.93
N LEU A 150 -21.80 -12.22 4.71
CA LEU A 150 -21.69 -13.58 4.22
C LEU A 150 -22.76 -13.92 3.18
N ALA A 151 -24.01 -13.47 3.38
CA ALA A 151 -25.09 -13.63 2.40
C ALA A 151 -24.77 -12.92 1.08
N ASP A 152 -24.33 -11.66 1.12
CA ASP A 152 -23.88 -10.88 -0.05
C ASP A 152 -22.73 -11.56 -0.80
N ILE A 153 -21.77 -12.14 -0.07
CA ILE A 153 -20.68 -12.93 -0.66
C ILE A 153 -21.23 -14.19 -1.33
N THR A 154 -22.13 -14.95 -0.67
CA THR A 154 -22.72 -16.15 -1.27
C THR A 154 -23.54 -15.82 -2.51
N ALA A 155 -24.31 -14.74 -2.53
CA ALA A 155 -25.07 -14.30 -3.70
C ALA A 155 -24.15 -13.90 -4.86
N LYS A 156 -23.08 -13.16 -4.60
CA LYS A 156 -22.06 -12.80 -5.61
C LYS A 156 -21.35 -14.05 -6.17
N CYS A 157 -21.03 -15.02 -5.33
CA CYS A 157 -20.48 -16.31 -5.76
C CYS A 157 -21.49 -17.13 -6.57
N GLU A 158 -22.76 -17.17 -6.16
CA GLU A 158 -23.83 -17.86 -6.89
C GLU A 158 -24.01 -17.25 -8.29
N ASP A 159 -24.01 -15.93 -8.41
CA ASP A 159 -24.12 -15.23 -9.70
C ASP A 159 -22.88 -15.42 -10.59
N GLN A 160 -21.68 -15.49 -10.01
CA GLN A 160 -20.49 -15.91 -10.76
C GLN A 160 -20.62 -17.36 -11.27
N VAL A 161 -21.15 -18.28 -10.45
CA VAL A 161 -21.41 -19.67 -10.85
C VAL A 161 -22.53 -19.75 -11.90
N LYS A 162 -23.59 -18.93 -11.83
CA LYS A 162 -24.62 -18.80 -12.89
C LYS A 162 -24.00 -18.32 -14.20
N ARG A 163 -23.17 -17.28 -14.17
CA ARG A 163 -22.45 -16.77 -15.36
C ARG A 163 -21.50 -17.81 -15.95
N ALA A 164 -20.80 -18.58 -15.11
CA ALA A 164 -19.93 -19.67 -15.55
C ALA A 164 -20.72 -20.84 -16.16
N LYS A 165 -21.84 -21.24 -15.54
CA LYS A 165 -22.76 -22.25 -16.08
C LYS A 165 -23.33 -21.81 -17.43
N LYS A 166 -23.83 -20.56 -17.54
CA LYS A 166 -24.32 -20.03 -18.80
C LYS A 166 -23.24 -20.07 -19.89
N LYS A 167 -22.02 -19.57 -19.62
CA LYS A 167 -20.92 -19.67 -20.60
C LYS A 167 -20.59 -21.11 -21.03
N ALA A 168 -20.69 -22.08 -20.11
CA ALA A 168 -20.50 -23.50 -20.44
C ALA A 168 -21.67 -24.08 -21.27
N GLU A 169 -22.89 -23.58 -21.07
CA GLU A 169 -24.08 -23.92 -21.85
C GLU A 169 -24.02 -23.28 -23.25
N ASP A 170 -23.76 -21.97 -23.35
CA ASP A 170 -23.51 -21.25 -24.61
C ASP A 170 -22.41 -21.95 -25.45
N GLN A 171 -21.32 -22.39 -24.81
CA GLN A 171 -20.22 -23.11 -25.48
C GLN A 171 -20.59 -24.55 -25.86
N ARG A 172 -21.51 -25.20 -25.15
CA ARG A 172 -22.06 -26.52 -25.51
C ARG A 172 -23.02 -26.40 -26.69
N GLU A 173 -23.88 -25.38 -26.70
CA GLU A 173 -24.79 -25.08 -27.80
C GLU A 173 -24.00 -24.73 -29.07
N LYS A 174 -22.99 -23.85 -29.00
CA LYS A 174 -22.13 -23.53 -30.14
C LYS A 174 -21.48 -24.78 -30.75
N LYS A 175 -20.94 -25.68 -29.93
CA LYS A 175 -20.37 -26.97 -30.39
C LYS A 175 -21.43 -27.89 -31.00
N ALA A 176 -22.66 -27.88 -30.49
CA ALA A 176 -23.77 -28.64 -31.08
C ALA A 176 -24.20 -28.05 -32.44
N ALA A 177 -24.25 -26.72 -32.57
CA ALA A 177 -24.55 -26.02 -33.81
C ALA A 177 -23.47 -26.25 -34.89
N GLU A 178 -22.19 -26.21 -34.52
CA GLU A 178 -21.07 -26.57 -35.41
C GLU A 178 -21.19 -28.03 -35.90
N GLN A 179 -21.51 -28.98 -35.01
CA GLN A 179 -21.77 -30.37 -35.39
C GLN A 179 -23.05 -30.57 -36.22
N ALA A 180 -24.07 -29.73 -36.05
CA ALA A 180 -25.29 -29.76 -36.85
C ALA A 180 -25.01 -29.23 -38.27
N ARG A 181 -24.30 -28.10 -38.38
CA ARG A 181 -23.83 -27.54 -39.65
C ARG A 181 -22.98 -28.54 -40.43
N LEU A 182 -22.01 -29.20 -39.80
CA LEU A 182 -21.18 -30.21 -40.46
C LEU A 182 -22.01 -31.42 -40.96
N ARG A 183 -23.07 -31.82 -40.24
CA ARG A 183 -24.00 -32.86 -40.73
C ARG A 183 -24.81 -32.37 -41.94
N LEU A 184 -25.24 -31.11 -41.98
CA LEU A 184 -25.93 -30.53 -43.13
C LEU A 184 -25.01 -30.43 -44.35
N GLU A 185 -23.79 -29.91 -44.19
CA GLU A 185 -22.81 -29.84 -45.30
C GLU A 185 -22.45 -31.22 -45.86
N MET A 186 -22.45 -32.27 -45.01
CA MET A 186 -22.30 -33.65 -45.48
C MET A 186 -23.55 -34.17 -46.20
N ALA A 187 -24.75 -33.90 -45.68
CA ALA A 187 -26.01 -34.29 -46.31
C ALA A 187 -26.21 -33.61 -47.68
N GLU A 188 -25.84 -32.34 -47.82
CA GLU A 188 -25.84 -31.63 -49.10
C GLU A 188 -24.87 -32.26 -50.10
N LYS A 189 -23.64 -32.60 -49.68
CA LYS A 189 -22.65 -33.31 -50.53
C LYS A 189 -23.17 -34.67 -50.98
N PHE A 190 -23.86 -35.43 -50.11
CA PHE A 190 -24.50 -36.69 -50.50
C PHE A 190 -25.66 -36.47 -51.48
N ALA A 191 -26.53 -35.51 -51.24
CA ALA A 191 -27.65 -35.18 -52.13
C ALA A 191 -27.17 -34.65 -53.50
N GLU A 192 -26.06 -33.91 -53.55
CA GLU A 192 -25.45 -33.44 -54.79
C GLU A 192 -24.74 -34.58 -55.54
N ALA A 193 -24.10 -35.51 -54.83
CA ALA A 193 -23.55 -36.74 -55.43
C ALA A 193 -24.66 -37.65 -55.99
N GLU A 194 -25.81 -37.74 -55.33
CA GLU A 194 -26.98 -38.47 -55.82
C GLU A 194 -27.66 -37.80 -57.02
N LYS A 195 -27.74 -36.45 -57.03
CA LYS A 195 -28.13 -35.68 -58.23
C LYS A 195 -27.18 -35.94 -59.41
N ARG A 196 -25.86 -35.98 -59.19
CA ARG A 196 -24.91 -36.37 -60.24
C ARG A 196 -25.14 -37.81 -60.71
N ARG A 197 -25.35 -38.76 -59.80
CA ARG A 197 -25.61 -40.18 -60.11
C ARG A 197 -26.88 -40.36 -60.94
N THR A 198 -27.96 -39.69 -60.58
CA THR A 198 -29.24 -39.75 -61.31
C THR A 198 -29.16 -39.06 -62.67
N LEU A 199 -28.46 -37.92 -62.79
CA LEU A 199 -28.15 -37.31 -64.09
C LEU A 199 -27.36 -38.26 -65.00
N TYR A 200 -26.32 -38.93 -64.49
CA TYR A 200 -25.57 -39.93 -65.26
C TYR A 200 -26.43 -41.13 -65.70
N GLN A 201 -27.43 -41.52 -64.90
CA GLN A 201 -28.39 -42.57 -65.27
C GLN A 201 -29.41 -42.10 -66.32
N GLN A 202 -29.84 -40.83 -66.28
CA GLN A 202 -30.74 -40.26 -67.28
C GLN A 202 -30.05 -40.02 -68.64
N THR A 203 -28.73 -39.77 -68.66
CA THR A 203 -27.94 -39.67 -69.91
C THR A 203 -27.70 -41.03 -70.56
N HIS A 204 -28.74 -41.60 -71.17
CA HIS A 204 -28.59 -42.78 -72.03
C HIS A 204 -27.61 -42.54 -73.19
N ARG A 205 -26.84 -43.58 -73.54
CA ARG A 205 -25.84 -43.66 -74.63
C ARG A 205 -26.13 -42.74 -75.83
N ARG A 206 -25.24 -41.76 -76.08
CA ARG A 206 -25.10 -41.20 -77.45
C ARG A 206 -24.32 -42.18 -78.33
N GLN A 207 -24.82 -42.44 -79.53
CA GLN A 207 -24.13 -43.21 -80.56
C GLN A 207 -23.08 -42.36 -81.30
N ARG A 208 -22.17 -43.02 -82.04
CA ARG A 208 -21.17 -42.40 -82.90
C ARG A 208 -21.75 -42.07 -84.29
N THR A 209 -21.74 -40.79 -84.65
CA THR A 209 -21.47 -40.26 -86.00
C THR A 209 -20.68 -38.95 -85.80
N SER A 210 -19.59 -38.60 -86.49
CA SER A 210 -19.13 -38.75 -87.87
C SER A 210 -19.61 -37.64 -88.85
N SER A 211 -18.86 -36.53 -88.79
CA SER A 211 -18.29 -35.79 -89.94
C SER A 211 -19.17 -34.97 -90.91
N LEU A 212 -18.78 -33.68 -91.02
CA LEU A 212 -18.83 -32.75 -92.17
C LEU A 212 -20.10 -31.85 -92.35
N PRO A 213 -19.96 -30.67 -93.02
CA PRO A 213 -20.70 -29.46 -92.64
C PRO A 213 -21.49 -28.77 -93.77
N ALA A 214 -22.22 -27.70 -93.44
CA ALA A 214 -22.77 -26.75 -94.42
C ALA A 214 -22.87 -25.30 -93.87
N THR A 215 -22.37 -24.36 -94.70
CA THR A 215 -22.81 -22.95 -94.91
C THR A 215 -23.06 -21.98 -93.75
N GLU A 216 -22.45 -20.80 -93.86
CA GLU A 216 -22.84 -19.57 -93.14
C GLU A 216 -24.25 -19.07 -93.55
N GLU A 217 -24.91 -18.31 -92.67
CA GLU A 217 -25.58 -17.07 -93.09
C GLU A 217 -25.41 -15.97 -92.04
N LYS A 218 -25.36 -14.72 -92.50
CA LYS A 218 -24.84 -13.57 -91.76
C LYS A 218 -25.95 -12.55 -91.52
N LYS A 219 -26.41 -12.39 -90.28
CA LYS A 219 -27.54 -11.49 -89.95
C LYS A 219 -27.21 -10.52 -88.83
N MET A 220 -26.92 -9.27 -89.20
CA MET A 220 -26.61 -8.18 -88.28
C MET A 220 -27.85 -7.76 -87.47
N SER A 221 -27.82 -7.96 -86.15
CA SER A 221 -28.81 -7.40 -85.23
C SER A 221 -28.53 -5.93 -84.96
N ARG A 222 -29.36 -5.06 -85.54
CA ARG A 222 -29.33 -3.60 -85.37
C ARG A 222 -29.41 -3.21 -83.88
N GLU A 223 -28.53 -2.32 -83.43
CA GLU A 223 -28.56 -1.82 -82.06
C GLU A 223 -29.89 -1.13 -81.74
N VAL A 224 -30.50 -1.54 -80.63
CA VAL A 224 -31.63 -0.86 -80.01
C VAL A 224 -31.16 -0.36 -78.65
N THR A 225 -30.80 0.91 -78.58
CA THR A 225 -30.50 1.59 -77.32
C THR A 225 -31.75 1.60 -76.45
N LYS A 226 -31.84 0.66 -75.51
CA LYS A 226 -32.95 0.60 -74.54
C LYS A 226 -33.00 1.92 -73.78
N SER A 227 -34.11 2.65 -73.92
CA SER A 227 -34.39 3.87 -73.15
C SER A 227 -34.30 3.55 -71.66
N VAL A 228 -33.32 4.13 -70.98
CA VAL A 228 -33.14 3.92 -69.54
C VAL A 228 -34.36 4.47 -68.81
N ALA A 229 -35.06 3.61 -68.06
CA ALA A 229 -36.23 4.01 -67.28
C ALA A 229 -35.90 5.20 -66.37
N GLN A 230 -36.84 6.13 -66.19
CA GLN A 230 -36.61 7.41 -65.53
C GLN A 230 -35.96 7.26 -64.15
N ASP A 231 -36.40 6.29 -63.34
CA ASP A 231 -35.84 6.02 -62.02
C ASP A 231 -34.42 5.45 -62.06
N ALA A 232 -34.03 4.74 -63.13
CA ALA A 232 -32.68 4.22 -63.31
C ALA A 232 -31.73 5.33 -63.80
N ALA A 233 -32.22 6.25 -64.64
CA ALA A 233 -31.50 7.46 -65.00
C ALA A 233 -31.32 8.38 -63.77
N ALA A 234 -32.39 8.63 -63.01
CA ALA A 234 -32.37 9.40 -61.78
C ALA A 234 -31.40 8.81 -60.75
N ARG A 235 -31.45 7.49 -60.48
CA ARG A 235 -30.50 6.82 -59.57
C ARG A 235 -29.05 6.88 -60.06
N LYS A 236 -28.80 6.88 -61.38
CA LYS A 236 -27.45 7.05 -61.94
C LYS A 236 -26.95 8.50 -61.79
N ILE A 237 -27.80 9.49 -62.07
CA ILE A 237 -27.49 10.92 -61.89
C ILE A 237 -27.25 11.23 -60.40
N GLN A 238 -28.14 10.79 -59.50
CA GLN A 238 -27.98 10.95 -58.06
C GLN A 238 -26.70 10.29 -57.54
N ARG A 239 -26.31 9.12 -58.05
CA ARG A 239 -25.04 8.47 -57.68
C ARG A 239 -23.84 9.32 -58.07
N VAL A 240 -23.78 9.78 -59.33
CA VAL A 240 -22.68 10.62 -59.84
C VAL A 240 -22.64 11.98 -59.15
N TRP A 241 -23.79 12.60 -58.88
CA TRP A 241 -23.86 13.85 -58.12
C TRP A 241 -23.40 13.67 -56.67
N ARG A 242 -23.78 12.58 -55.99
CA ARG A 242 -23.33 12.30 -54.61
C ARG A 242 -21.81 12.04 -54.55
N THR A 243 -21.23 11.28 -55.47
CA THR A 243 -19.77 11.07 -55.49
C THR A 243 -19.01 12.35 -55.87
N HIS A 244 -19.55 13.17 -56.77
CA HIS A 244 -18.99 14.50 -57.07
C HIS A 244 -19.05 15.42 -55.84
N ASN A 245 -20.20 15.50 -55.16
CA ASN A 245 -20.38 16.33 -53.97
C ASN A 245 -19.45 15.91 -52.82
N ALA A 246 -19.35 14.60 -52.56
CA ALA A 246 -18.40 14.06 -51.58
C ALA A 246 -16.96 14.43 -51.93
N LYS A 247 -16.55 14.27 -53.20
CA LYS A 247 -15.21 14.66 -53.66
C LYS A 247 -14.93 16.15 -53.48
N MET A 248 -15.88 17.03 -53.78
CA MET A 248 -15.73 18.49 -53.57
C MET A 248 -15.53 18.85 -52.10
N VAL A 249 -16.28 18.23 -51.17
CA VAL A 249 -16.11 18.48 -49.73
C VAL A 249 -14.81 17.88 -49.20
N MET A 250 -14.39 16.70 -49.68
CA MET A 250 -13.09 16.12 -49.34
C MET A 250 -11.92 17.00 -49.83
N GLN A 251 -12.03 17.61 -51.01
CA GLN A 251 -11.04 18.57 -51.51
C GLN A 251 -10.98 19.85 -50.67
N GLN A 252 -12.12 20.33 -50.16
CA GLN A 252 -12.17 21.44 -49.20
C GLN A 252 -11.49 21.06 -47.88
N PHE A 253 -11.78 19.87 -47.33
CA PHE A 253 -11.12 19.35 -46.13
C PHE A 253 -9.60 19.22 -46.30
N GLN A 254 -9.14 18.62 -47.41
CA GLN A 254 -7.72 18.49 -47.75
C GLN A 254 -7.02 19.86 -47.81
N SER A 255 -7.69 20.91 -48.31
CA SER A 255 -7.09 22.25 -48.37
C SER A 255 -6.77 22.88 -47.00
N LEU A 256 -7.38 22.38 -45.92
CA LEU A 256 -7.09 22.83 -44.54
C LEU A 256 -5.89 22.10 -43.92
N ASN A 257 -5.46 20.97 -44.49
CA ASN A 257 -4.34 20.14 -44.03
C ASN A 257 -4.44 19.79 -42.53
N LEU A 258 -5.60 19.32 -42.06
CA LEU A 258 -5.79 18.84 -40.69
C LEU A 258 -5.35 17.36 -40.61
N SER A 259 -4.18 17.10 -40.04
CA SER A 259 -3.65 15.75 -39.78
C SER A 259 -3.13 15.63 -38.35
N VAL A 260 -3.14 14.41 -37.80
CA VAL A 260 -2.76 14.14 -36.39
C VAL A 260 -1.30 14.50 -36.12
N ASP A 261 -0.40 14.28 -37.08
CA ASP A 261 1.02 14.60 -36.93
C ASP A 261 1.27 16.11 -36.99
N ARG A 262 0.69 16.84 -37.96
CA ARG A 262 0.83 18.30 -38.04
C ARG A 262 0.30 19.00 -36.79
N VAL A 263 -0.80 18.51 -36.21
CA VAL A 263 -1.38 19.07 -34.98
C VAL A 263 -0.54 18.72 -33.74
N ARG A 264 0.35 17.72 -33.79
CA ARG A 264 1.32 17.40 -32.74
C ARG A 264 2.53 18.34 -32.73
N ASP A 265 2.92 18.84 -33.90
CA ASP A 265 4.08 19.72 -34.07
C ASP A 265 3.76 21.22 -33.86
N MET A 266 2.50 21.57 -33.64
CA MET A 266 2.01 22.94 -33.37
C MET A 266 1.78 23.15 -31.86
N ALA A 267 2.05 24.36 -31.36
CA ALA A 267 1.80 24.69 -29.94
C ALA A 267 0.30 24.75 -29.61
N PHE A 268 -0.07 24.37 -28.37
CA PHE A 268 -1.46 24.24 -27.93
C PHE A 268 -2.34 25.48 -28.18
N GLU A 269 -1.84 26.70 -27.94
CA GLU A 269 -2.58 27.94 -28.24
C GLU A 269 -2.86 28.11 -29.74
N GLU A 270 -1.90 27.76 -30.61
CA GLU A 270 -2.06 27.80 -32.07
C GLU A 270 -3.05 26.73 -32.56
N VAL A 271 -3.02 25.54 -31.96
CA VAL A 271 -4.01 24.48 -32.22
C VAL A 271 -5.41 24.93 -31.77
N GLY A 272 -5.53 25.58 -30.61
CA GLY A 272 -6.77 26.18 -30.13
C GLY A 272 -7.33 27.26 -31.08
N ALA A 273 -6.45 28.13 -31.61
CA ALA A 273 -6.80 29.12 -32.64
C ALA A 273 -7.21 28.47 -33.97
N LEU A 274 -6.54 27.39 -34.38
CA LEU A 274 -6.84 26.64 -35.60
C LEU A 274 -8.20 25.92 -35.51
N LEU A 275 -8.48 25.23 -34.41
CA LEU A 275 -9.72 24.46 -34.21
C LEU A 275 -10.95 25.34 -33.90
N SER A 276 -10.74 26.58 -33.43
CA SER A 276 -11.81 27.55 -33.24
C SER A 276 -12.16 28.37 -34.50
N ASN A 277 -11.37 28.23 -35.58
CA ASN A 277 -11.60 28.92 -36.85
C ASN A 277 -12.94 28.52 -37.50
N GLY A 278 -13.81 29.51 -37.74
CA GLY A 278 -15.13 29.29 -38.34
C GLY A 278 -15.10 28.52 -39.66
N LYS A 279 -14.10 28.77 -40.53
CA LYS A 279 -13.97 28.04 -41.80
C LYS A 279 -13.79 26.54 -41.59
N LEU A 280 -12.98 26.15 -40.60
CA LEU A 280 -12.75 24.74 -40.27
C LEU A 280 -14.02 24.11 -39.69
N LEU A 281 -14.69 24.79 -38.76
CA LEU A 281 -15.96 24.33 -38.18
C LEU A 281 -17.04 24.11 -39.27
N ASP A 282 -17.20 25.04 -40.19
CA ASP A 282 -18.20 24.94 -41.26
C ASP A 282 -17.85 23.80 -42.26
N THR A 283 -16.57 23.60 -42.62
CA THR A 283 -16.15 22.43 -43.43
C THR A 283 -16.34 21.11 -42.70
N MET A 284 -15.99 21.02 -41.40
CA MET A 284 -16.13 19.79 -40.62
C MET A 284 -17.59 19.44 -40.37
N THR A 285 -18.48 20.43 -40.29
CA THR A 285 -19.93 20.19 -40.32
C THR A 285 -20.32 19.45 -41.61
N ASN A 286 -19.86 19.91 -42.77
CA ASN A 286 -20.16 19.25 -44.05
C ASN A 286 -19.51 17.86 -44.19
N VAL A 287 -18.32 17.64 -43.62
CA VAL A 287 -17.66 16.32 -43.57
C VAL A 287 -18.44 15.35 -42.67
N LEU A 288 -18.80 15.74 -41.45
CA LEU A 288 -19.53 14.87 -40.52
C LEU A 288 -20.94 14.51 -41.04
N ARG A 289 -21.63 15.45 -41.71
CA ARG A 289 -22.88 15.16 -42.44
C ARG A 289 -22.69 14.12 -43.56
N LEU A 290 -21.58 14.14 -44.30
CA LEU A 290 -21.28 13.13 -45.33
C LEU A 290 -20.97 11.75 -44.73
N CYS A 291 -20.36 11.71 -43.54
CA CYS A 291 -20.08 10.47 -42.82
C CYS A 291 -21.29 9.91 -42.06
N GLY A 292 -22.44 10.61 -42.03
CA GLY A 292 -23.63 10.18 -41.28
C GLY A 292 -23.54 10.39 -39.76
N LEU A 293 -22.58 11.20 -39.29
CA LEU A 293 -22.28 11.42 -37.87
C LEU A 293 -23.10 12.56 -37.23
N GLN A 294 -24.20 12.98 -37.87
CA GLN A 294 -25.07 14.07 -37.42
C GLN A 294 -26.54 13.80 -37.77
N ASP A 295 -27.42 13.87 -36.77
CA ASP A 295 -28.86 13.82 -36.97
C ASP A 295 -29.42 15.14 -37.53
N MET A 296 -30.37 15.03 -38.45
CA MET A 296 -31.02 16.18 -39.13
C MET A 296 -31.90 17.05 -38.21
N GLU A 297 -32.11 16.64 -36.96
CA GLU A 297 -33.04 17.29 -36.00
C GLU A 297 -32.31 18.28 -35.07
N GLY A 298 -30.98 18.22 -35.01
CA GLY A 298 -30.18 19.14 -34.21
C GLY A 298 -30.03 20.51 -34.86
N GLY A 299 -30.70 21.55 -34.31
CA GLY A 299 -30.53 22.92 -34.78
C GLY A 299 -29.07 23.44 -34.72
N PRO A 300 -28.73 24.56 -35.38
CA PRO A 300 -27.35 24.96 -35.69
C PRO A 300 -26.43 25.23 -34.48
N LEU A 301 -26.97 25.33 -33.26
CA LEU A 301 -26.18 25.34 -32.02
C LEU A 301 -25.70 23.93 -31.63
N GLY A 302 -26.51 22.90 -31.87
CA GLY A 302 -26.21 21.49 -31.63
C GLY A 302 -25.19 20.94 -32.62
N GLU A 303 -25.32 21.26 -33.91
CA GLU A 303 -24.33 20.90 -34.94
C GLU A 303 -22.92 21.37 -34.54
N ARG A 304 -22.81 22.65 -34.12
CA ARG A 304 -21.55 23.25 -33.64
C ARG A 304 -21.07 22.64 -32.32
N GLY A 305 -21.94 22.04 -31.53
CA GLY A 305 -21.59 21.23 -30.37
C GLY A 305 -20.93 19.91 -30.77
N ALA A 306 -21.59 19.14 -31.64
CA ALA A 306 -21.08 17.87 -32.15
C ALA A 306 -19.73 18.01 -32.87
N VAL A 307 -19.58 19.02 -33.73
CA VAL A 307 -18.30 19.33 -34.40
C VAL A 307 -17.19 19.62 -33.39
N ARG A 308 -17.47 20.35 -32.31
CA ARG A 308 -16.47 20.65 -31.26
C ARG A 308 -16.11 19.43 -30.42
N THR A 309 -17.06 18.54 -30.13
CA THR A 309 -16.78 17.25 -29.49
C THR A 309 -15.96 16.34 -30.42
N PHE A 310 -16.24 16.32 -31.73
CA PHE A 310 -15.39 15.59 -32.67
C PHE A 310 -13.96 16.15 -32.70
N LEU A 311 -13.80 17.47 -32.79
CA LEU A 311 -12.49 18.12 -32.84
C LEU A 311 -11.69 18.04 -31.53
N SER A 312 -12.33 17.81 -30.37
CA SER A 312 -11.59 17.56 -29.13
C SER A 312 -10.82 16.24 -29.14
N SER A 313 -11.18 15.27 -30.00
CA SER A 313 -10.38 14.05 -30.19
C SER A 313 -8.95 14.35 -30.67
N TYR A 314 -8.77 15.30 -31.61
CA TYR A 314 -7.44 15.75 -32.04
C TYR A 314 -6.64 16.37 -30.89
N LEU A 315 -7.27 17.18 -30.03
CA LEU A 315 -6.62 17.76 -28.84
C LEU A 315 -6.19 16.68 -27.84
N ILE A 316 -7.11 15.77 -27.49
CA ILE A 316 -6.88 14.66 -26.54
C ILE A 316 -5.73 13.75 -27.02
N VAL A 317 -5.60 13.52 -28.33
CA VAL A 317 -4.61 12.62 -28.92
C VAL A 317 -3.23 13.26 -29.11
N THR A 318 -3.17 14.59 -29.30
CA THR A 318 -1.91 15.32 -29.56
C THR A 318 -1.33 16.01 -28.32
N HIS A 319 -2.18 16.61 -27.47
CA HIS A 319 -1.79 17.40 -26.31
C HIS A 319 -2.42 16.87 -25.00
N PRO A 320 -2.26 15.56 -24.66
CA PRO A 320 -2.94 14.97 -23.50
C PRO A 320 -2.56 15.67 -22.18
N GLN A 321 -1.30 16.08 -22.00
CA GLN A 321 -0.82 16.72 -20.77
C GLN A 321 -1.42 18.12 -20.50
N GLU A 322 -1.88 18.83 -21.53
CA GLU A 322 -2.50 20.16 -21.39
C GLU A 322 -4.03 20.08 -21.34
N VAL A 323 -4.62 18.97 -21.79
CA VAL A 323 -6.07 18.73 -21.83
C VAL A 323 -6.58 17.94 -20.62
N LEU A 324 -5.72 17.11 -20.02
CA LEU A 324 -6.10 16.14 -18.98
C LEU A 324 -5.28 16.37 -17.71
N SER A 325 -5.95 16.82 -16.65
CA SER A 325 -5.35 17.13 -15.34
C SER A 325 -4.72 15.94 -14.61
N SER A 326 -5.01 14.70 -15.06
CA SER A 326 -4.63 13.46 -14.40
C SER A 326 -4.48 12.31 -15.40
N ASN A 327 -3.55 11.40 -15.10
CA ASN A 327 -3.30 10.18 -15.89
C ASN A 327 -4.12 8.98 -15.37
N GLY A 328 -5.41 9.18 -15.12
CA GLY A 328 -6.31 8.12 -14.61
C GLY A 328 -6.80 7.14 -15.69
N ASP A 329 -7.42 6.04 -15.25
CA ASP A 329 -7.96 4.99 -16.12
C ASP A 329 -9.01 5.51 -17.12
N GLN A 330 -9.81 6.51 -16.73
CA GLN A 330 -10.85 7.10 -17.60
C GLN A 330 -10.23 7.98 -18.68
N GLU A 331 -9.16 8.69 -18.34
CA GLU A 331 -8.41 9.56 -19.23
C GLU A 331 -7.62 8.73 -20.27
N GLN A 332 -7.04 7.59 -19.87
CA GLN A 332 -6.41 6.64 -20.79
C GLN A 332 -7.42 5.94 -21.71
N ASP A 333 -8.57 5.51 -21.18
CA ASP A 333 -9.69 4.96 -21.97
C ASP A 333 -10.23 5.98 -23.00
N LEU A 334 -10.31 7.26 -22.61
CA LEU A 334 -10.69 8.36 -23.50
C LEU A 334 -9.65 8.63 -24.60
N ILE A 335 -8.35 8.62 -24.27
CA ILE A 335 -7.26 8.73 -25.26
C ILE A 335 -7.30 7.56 -26.25
N ALA A 336 -7.50 6.33 -25.78
CA ALA A 336 -7.58 5.15 -26.64
C ALA A 336 -8.75 5.26 -27.64
N LYS A 337 -9.96 5.58 -27.15
CA LYS A 337 -11.16 5.75 -27.98
C LYS A 337 -11.04 6.93 -28.96
N ALA A 338 -10.35 8.00 -28.57
CA ALA A 338 -10.04 9.11 -29.47
C ALA A 338 -9.09 8.70 -30.60
N ARG A 339 -8.08 7.85 -30.32
CA ARG A 339 -7.18 7.29 -31.35
C ARG A 339 -7.94 6.36 -32.31
N GLU A 340 -8.79 5.47 -31.79
CA GLU A 340 -9.62 4.57 -32.60
C GLU A 340 -10.56 5.34 -33.53
N LEU A 341 -11.22 6.40 -33.04
CA LEU A 341 -12.07 7.28 -33.83
C LEU A 341 -11.29 7.96 -34.98
N LEU A 342 -10.11 8.52 -34.69
CA LEU A 342 -9.31 9.20 -35.71
C LEU A 342 -8.79 8.22 -36.77
N VAL A 343 -8.37 7.01 -36.38
CA VAL A 343 -7.95 5.96 -37.33
C VAL A 343 -9.10 5.52 -38.24
N ALA A 344 -10.32 5.34 -37.71
CA ALA A 344 -11.50 5.04 -38.52
C ALA A 344 -11.86 6.21 -39.47
N PHE A 345 -11.70 7.45 -39.02
CA PHE A 345 -11.97 8.65 -39.82
C PHE A 345 -10.97 8.83 -40.97
N ASP A 346 -9.68 8.60 -40.73
CA ASP A 346 -8.64 8.70 -41.75
C ASP A 346 -8.82 7.62 -42.84
N GLN A 347 -9.27 6.40 -42.47
CA GLN A 347 -9.65 5.36 -43.42
C GLN A 347 -10.85 5.78 -44.30
N VAL A 348 -11.92 6.30 -43.69
CA VAL A 348 -13.12 6.74 -44.43
C VAL A 348 -12.84 7.95 -45.32
N THR A 349 -12.07 8.94 -44.85
CA THR A 349 -11.71 10.11 -45.67
C THR A 349 -10.80 9.75 -46.85
N ALA A 350 -9.86 8.80 -46.68
CA ALA A 350 -9.09 8.24 -47.79
C ALA A 350 -10.01 7.60 -48.85
N LEU A 351 -10.95 6.75 -48.45
CA LEU A 351 -11.91 6.11 -49.35
C LEU A 351 -12.82 7.13 -50.07
N LEU A 352 -13.35 8.11 -49.35
CA LEU A 352 -14.19 9.19 -49.93
C LEU A 352 -13.41 10.07 -50.91
N SER A 353 -12.13 10.37 -50.64
CA SER A 353 -11.28 11.17 -51.52
C SER A 353 -10.96 10.48 -52.86
N SER A 354 -10.87 9.14 -52.86
CA SER A 354 -10.55 8.35 -54.06
C SER A 354 -11.57 8.52 -55.19
N GLY A 355 -12.86 8.73 -54.84
CA GLY A 355 -13.97 8.85 -55.79
C GLY A 355 -14.36 7.56 -56.53
N CYS A 356 -13.67 6.44 -56.31
CA CYS A 356 -13.88 5.17 -57.02
C CYS A 356 -15.00 4.31 -56.42
N CYS A 357 -15.33 4.52 -55.14
CA CYS A 357 -16.23 3.64 -54.39
C CYS A 357 -17.69 4.12 -54.43
N SER A 358 -18.61 3.21 -54.73
CA SER A 358 -20.05 3.48 -54.59
C SER A 358 -20.50 3.41 -53.12
N PRO A 359 -21.51 4.16 -52.67
CA PRO A 359 -21.91 4.22 -51.25
C PRO A 359 -22.27 2.88 -50.59
N SER A 360 -22.59 1.85 -51.36
CA SER A 360 -22.87 0.48 -50.91
C SER A 360 -21.63 -0.37 -50.62
N VAL A 361 -20.42 0.16 -50.87
CA VAL A 361 -19.14 -0.50 -50.55
C VAL A 361 -18.58 0.06 -49.24
N ILE A 362 -18.61 1.38 -49.07
CA ILE A 362 -18.13 2.10 -47.88
C ILE A 362 -19.12 1.99 -46.70
N THR A 363 -20.21 1.23 -46.83
CA THR A 363 -21.26 1.16 -45.79
C THR A 363 -20.75 0.54 -44.49
N ALA A 364 -19.84 -0.44 -44.59
CA ALA A 364 -19.23 -1.07 -43.41
C ALA A 364 -18.30 -0.10 -42.68
N ASP A 365 -17.39 0.56 -43.42
CA ASP A 365 -16.41 1.49 -42.85
C ASP A 365 -17.10 2.71 -42.21
N LEU A 366 -18.17 3.21 -42.84
CA LEU A 366 -19.03 4.25 -42.28
C LEU A 366 -19.76 3.79 -41.01
N GLN A 367 -20.22 2.54 -40.95
CA GLN A 367 -20.82 2.00 -39.72
C GLN A 367 -19.79 1.89 -38.59
N THR A 368 -18.59 1.39 -38.86
CA THR A 368 -17.49 1.34 -37.87
C THR A 368 -17.06 2.74 -37.40
N LEU A 369 -17.08 3.74 -38.29
CA LEU A 369 -16.88 5.15 -37.92
C LEU A 369 -18.02 5.69 -37.02
N CYS A 370 -19.27 5.33 -37.30
CA CYS A 370 -20.41 5.69 -36.42
C CYS A 370 -20.31 5.02 -35.05
N GLU A 371 -19.93 3.74 -34.99
CA GLU A 371 -19.77 2.97 -33.76
C GLU A 371 -18.63 3.53 -32.90
N SER A 372 -17.44 3.78 -33.47
CA SER A 372 -16.31 4.41 -32.76
C SER A 372 -16.62 5.83 -32.32
N HIS A 373 -17.31 6.64 -33.14
CA HIS A 373 -17.77 7.97 -32.76
C HIS A 373 -18.71 7.93 -31.55
N ASN A 374 -19.69 7.03 -31.53
CA ASN A 374 -20.64 6.92 -30.43
C ASN A 374 -19.98 6.41 -29.14
N VAL A 375 -19.00 5.51 -29.25
CA VAL A 375 -18.18 5.04 -28.11
C VAL A 375 -17.32 6.18 -27.54
N PHE A 376 -16.63 6.94 -28.39
CA PHE A 376 -15.87 8.12 -27.96
C PHE A 376 -16.77 9.22 -27.37
N PHE A 377 -17.90 9.54 -28.02
CA PHE A 377 -18.84 10.56 -27.57
C PHE A 377 -19.40 10.26 -26.17
N SER A 378 -19.78 8.99 -25.94
CA SER A 378 -20.22 8.51 -24.62
C SER A 378 -19.12 8.61 -23.57
N ALA A 379 -17.89 8.17 -23.89
CA ALA A 379 -16.75 8.27 -22.99
C ALA A 379 -16.38 9.74 -22.66
N PHE A 380 -16.35 10.61 -23.67
CA PHE A 380 -16.06 12.04 -23.51
C PHE A 380 -17.10 12.74 -22.64
N HIS A 381 -18.39 12.44 -22.82
CA HIS A 381 -19.45 13.00 -21.97
C HIS A 381 -19.44 12.44 -20.55
N ALA A 382 -19.07 11.17 -20.34
CA ALA A 382 -18.88 10.59 -19.01
C ALA A 382 -17.69 11.23 -18.28
N TRP A 383 -16.51 11.28 -18.91
CA TRP A 383 -15.31 11.96 -18.40
C TRP A 383 -15.60 13.43 -18.05
N LYS A 384 -16.21 14.19 -18.97
CA LYS A 384 -16.56 15.60 -18.75
C LYS A 384 -17.57 15.80 -17.61
N SER A 385 -18.49 14.85 -17.42
CA SER A 385 -19.39 14.86 -16.26
C SER A 385 -18.64 14.59 -14.95
N HIS A 386 -17.61 13.74 -14.97
CA HIS A 386 -16.78 13.46 -13.80
C HIS A 386 -15.86 14.64 -13.46
N ASP A 387 -15.08 15.14 -14.42
CA ASP A 387 -14.21 16.31 -14.29
C ASP A 387 -14.99 17.53 -13.74
N SER A 388 -16.13 17.86 -14.35
CA SER A 388 -16.95 18.97 -13.87
C SER A 388 -17.46 18.77 -12.43
N SER A 389 -17.71 17.53 -11.99
CA SER A 389 -18.07 17.24 -10.60
C SER A 389 -16.88 17.40 -9.64
N VAL A 390 -15.68 16.95 -10.02
CA VAL A 390 -14.45 17.12 -9.23
C VAL A 390 -14.09 18.60 -9.11
N LEU A 391 -14.19 19.37 -10.19
CA LEU A 391 -13.99 20.82 -10.20
C LEU A 391 -15.00 21.54 -9.28
N ILE A 392 -16.27 21.12 -9.29
CA ILE A 392 -17.29 21.63 -8.35
C ILE A 392 -16.92 21.30 -6.89
N GLU A 393 -16.44 20.09 -6.59
CA GLU A 393 -16.03 19.71 -5.23
C GLU A 393 -14.81 20.49 -4.74
N ILE A 394 -13.77 20.65 -5.57
CA ILE A 394 -12.58 21.48 -5.28
C ILE A 394 -13.00 22.94 -5.01
N MET A 395 -13.86 23.51 -5.84
CA MET A 395 -14.36 24.87 -5.66
C MET A 395 -15.23 25.04 -4.40
N VAL A 396 -16.00 24.02 -4.01
CA VAL A 396 -16.75 24.02 -2.74
C VAL A 396 -15.81 23.87 -1.54
N ALA A 397 -14.73 23.09 -1.64
CA ALA A 397 -13.71 22.99 -0.60
C ALA A 397 -13.01 24.35 -0.37
N GLN A 398 -12.49 24.98 -1.43
CA GLN A 398 -11.90 26.32 -1.38
C GLN A 398 -12.85 27.36 -0.77
N PHE A 399 -14.15 27.31 -1.11
CA PHE A 399 -15.15 28.20 -0.51
C PHE A 399 -15.33 27.95 1.00
N VAL A 400 -15.34 26.69 1.45
CA VAL A 400 -15.46 26.33 2.87
C VAL A 400 -14.20 26.72 3.66
N GLU A 401 -13.02 26.64 3.07
CA GLU A 401 -11.76 27.12 3.67
C GLU A 401 -11.75 28.63 3.82
N LEU A 402 -12.11 29.39 2.76
CA LEU A 402 -12.26 30.85 2.83
C LEU A 402 -13.29 31.26 3.88
N GLU A 403 -14.40 30.53 4.03
CA GLU A 403 -15.39 30.76 5.08
C GLU A 403 -14.91 30.37 6.50
N LEU A 404 -13.95 29.43 6.62
CA LEU A 404 -13.30 29.09 7.89
C LEU A 404 -12.28 30.16 8.31
N ILE A 405 -11.50 30.68 7.36
CA ILE A 405 -10.56 31.80 7.55
C ILE A 405 -11.33 33.09 7.83
N TRP A 406 -12.43 33.34 7.13
CA TRP A 406 -13.34 34.44 7.43
C TRP A 406 -13.85 34.38 8.89
N GLN A 407 -14.18 33.20 9.41
CA GLN A 407 -14.64 33.04 10.80
C GLN A 407 -13.57 33.33 11.86
N THR A 408 -12.27 33.24 11.56
CA THR A 408 -11.20 33.72 12.47
C THR A 408 -10.96 35.21 12.29
N VAL A 409 -10.73 35.66 11.04
CA VAL A 409 -10.37 37.04 10.71
C VAL A 409 -11.49 38.03 11.04
N LYS A 410 -12.78 37.67 10.93
CA LYS A 410 -13.93 38.59 11.08
C LYS A 410 -13.97 39.42 12.39
N ASN A 411 -13.33 38.98 13.46
CA ASN A 411 -13.36 39.68 14.75
C ASN A 411 -12.16 40.61 15.01
N ASP A 412 -11.08 40.53 14.20
CA ASP A 412 -9.83 41.25 14.46
C ASP A 412 -9.90 42.73 14.06
N LYS A 413 -9.89 43.64 15.04
CA LYS A 413 -10.00 45.09 14.76
C LYS A 413 -8.63 45.80 14.72
N ALA A 414 -7.53 45.07 14.57
CA ALA A 414 -6.24 45.68 14.25
C ALA A 414 -6.30 46.32 12.84
N GLY A 415 -6.30 47.66 12.79
CA GLY A 415 -6.35 48.41 11.54
C GLY A 415 -5.06 48.26 10.71
N GLY A 416 -5.21 48.30 9.39
CA GLY A 416 -4.16 47.96 8.42
C GLY A 416 -4.63 46.82 7.51
N ALA A 417 -3.74 45.89 7.17
CA ALA A 417 -3.98 44.82 6.21
C ALA A 417 -5.18 43.90 6.51
N ALA A 418 -5.72 43.90 7.74
CA ALA A 418 -6.88 43.08 8.11
C ALA A 418 -8.14 43.41 7.29
N GLU A 419 -8.33 44.67 6.87
CA GLU A 419 -9.45 45.03 5.98
C GLU A 419 -9.21 44.60 4.52
N ASP A 420 -7.97 44.67 4.04
CA ASP A 420 -7.63 44.22 2.68
C ASP A 420 -7.81 42.69 2.55
N TYR A 421 -7.38 41.92 3.56
CA TYR A 421 -7.66 40.48 3.63
C TYR A 421 -9.16 40.19 3.70
N ARG A 422 -9.95 40.99 4.44
CA ARG A 422 -11.42 40.85 4.48
C ARG A 422 -12.06 41.09 3.11
N LEU A 423 -11.58 42.10 2.39
CA LEU A 423 -12.08 42.47 1.07
C LEU A 423 -11.72 41.39 0.04
N GLY A 424 -10.46 40.94 0.03
CA GLY A 424 -9.98 39.87 -0.87
C GLY A 424 -10.71 38.53 -0.65
N ILE A 425 -10.90 38.11 0.61
CA ILE A 425 -11.68 36.90 0.94
C ILE A 425 -13.10 37.01 0.38
N ARG A 426 -13.77 38.16 0.54
CA ARG A 426 -15.13 38.38 0.00
C ARG A 426 -15.17 38.39 -1.52
N GLN A 427 -14.21 39.05 -2.19
CA GLN A 427 -14.14 39.08 -3.66
C GLN A 427 -13.95 37.66 -4.21
N ASN A 428 -13.06 36.86 -3.60
CA ASN A 428 -12.85 35.46 -3.98
C ASN A 428 -14.08 34.59 -3.70
N GLN A 429 -14.76 34.76 -2.55
CA GLN A 429 -16.03 34.09 -2.27
C GLN A 429 -17.10 34.41 -3.32
N VAL A 430 -17.24 35.68 -3.74
CA VAL A 430 -18.19 36.09 -4.79
C VAL A 430 -17.83 35.48 -6.15
N LEU A 431 -16.55 35.48 -6.53
CA LEU A 431 -16.07 34.88 -7.78
C LEU A 431 -16.29 33.36 -7.82
N LEU A 432 -16.01 32.67 -6.71
CA LEU A 432 -16.27 31.23 -6.57
C LEU A 432 -17.77 30.93 -6.64
N LEU A 433 -18.63 31.70 -5.97
CA LEU A 433 -20.09 31.55 -6.05
C LEU A 433 -20.60 31.77 -7.48
N ALA A 434 -20.14 32.79 -8.19
CA ALA A 434 -20.54 33.05 -9.57
C ALA A 434 -20.13 31.91 -10.52
N ARG A 435 -18.93 31.37 -10.36
CA ARG A 435 -18.43 30.21 -11.12
C ARG A 435 -19.20 28.92 -10.75
N LEU A 436 -19.43 28.65 -9.46
CA LEU A 436 -20.19 27.49 -8.98
C LEU A 436 -21.66 27.52 -9.44
N LYS A 437 -22.31 28.68 -9.42
CA LYS A 437 -23.66 28.88 -9.97
C LYS A 437 -23.73 28.53 -11.46
N ARG A 438 -22.66 28.79 -12.22
CA ARG A 438 -22.55 28.48 -13.65
C ARG A 438 -22.27 27.00 -13.94
N LEU A 439 -21.56 26.30 -13.05
CA LEU A 439 -21.19 24.88 -13.22
C LEU A 439 -22.23 23.91 -12.66
N ALA A 440 -22.71 24.14 -11.43
CA ALA A 440 -23.64 23.23 -10.74
C ALA A 440 -25.12 23.65 -10.86
N GLY A 441 -25.41 24.85 -11.36
CA GLY A 441 -26.76 25.41 -11.47
C GLY A 441 -27.19 26.28 -10.26
N PRO A 442 -28.29 27.04 -10.39
CA PRO A 442 -28.70 28.06 -9.42
C PRO A 442 -28.96 27.52 -8.01
N ASP A 443 -29.62 26.37 -7.86
CA ASP A 443 -30.07 25.90 -6.55
C ASP A 443 -29.09 24.88 -5.93
N ARG A 444 -28.60 23.95 -6.76
CA ARG A 444 -27.72 22.85 -6.36
C ARG A 444 -26.38 23.33 -5.79
N HIS A 445 -25.81 24.43 -6.32
CA HIS A 445 -24.54 24.96 -5.78
C HIS A 445 -24.68 25.43 -4.32
N MET A 446 -25.80 26.08 -3.98
CA MET A 446 -26.09 26.51 -2.61
C MET A 446 -26.38 25.34 -1.68
N GLU A 447 -26.90 24.22 -2.18
CA GLU A 447 -27.03 22.98 -1.41
C GLU A 447 -25.68 22.33 -1.09
N LEU A 448 -24.82 22.15 -2.09
CA LEU A 448 -23.48 21.58 -1.90
C LEU A 448 -22.64 22.39 -0.90
N ILE A 449 -22.67 23.73 -1.00
CA ILE A 449 -22.00 24.63 -0.05
C ILE A 449 -22.60 24.48 1.36
N ARG A 450 -23.94 24.45 1.50
CA ARG A 450 -24.60 24.25 2.81
C ARG A 450 -24.18 22.93 3.45
N ASP A 451 -24.09 21.85 2.68
CA ASP A 451 -23.79 20.52 3.21
C ASP A 451 -22.31 20.30 3.52
N SER A 452 -21.39 20.78 2.70
CA SER A 452 -19.96 20.78 3.03
C SER A 452 -19.66 21.66 4.25
N LEU A 453 -20.32 22.82 4.38
CA LEU A 453 -20.21 23.66 5.58
C LEU A 453 -20.84 23.02 6.83
N LYS A 454 -21.90 22.20 6.69
CA LYS A 454 -22.44 21.34 7.78
C LYS A 454 -21.44 20.25 8.17
N LYS A 455 -20.75 19.60 7.23
CA LYS A 455 -19.71 18.57 7.49
C LYS A 455 -18.55 19.16 8.29
N ALA A 456 -17.91 20.21 7.77
CA ALA A 456 -16.78 20.89 8.44
C ALA A 456 -17.14 21.39 9.86
N LYS A 457 -18.36 21.94 10.05
CA LYS A 457 -18.85 22.38 11.37
C LYS A 457 -19.18 21.22 12.33
N ARG A 458 -19.41 19.99 11.83
CA ARG A 458 -19.51 18.76 12.63
C ARG A 458 -18.13 18.22 13.00
N GLU A 459 -17.17 18.20 12.08
CA GLU A 459 -15.79 17.79 12.35
C GLU A 459 -15.11 18.70 13.38
N LYS A 460 -15.20 20.04 13.25
CA LYS A 460 -14.65 20.98 14.22
C LYS A 460 -15.23 20.79 15.63
N LYS A 461 -16.50 20.40 15.74
CA LYS A 461 -17.14 20.02 17.03
C LYS A 461 -16.62 18.68 17.57
N ARG A 462 -16.39 17.67 16.71
CA ARG A 462 -15.78 16.39 17.10
C ARG A 462 -14.34 16.58 17.59
N ALA A 463 -13.54 17.40 16.91
CA ALA A 463 -12.18 17.75 17.33
C ALA A 463 -12.18 18.43 18.72
N ALA A 464 -12.99 19.49 18.90
CA ALA A 464 -13.13 20.18 20.18
C ALA A 464 -13.59 19.25 21.33
N SER A 465 -14.40 18.22 21.05
CA SER A 465 -14.85 17.26 22.07
C SER A 465 -13.77 16.27 22.55
N LYS A 466 -12.60 16.20 21.88
CA LYS A 466 -11.46 15.35 22.29
C LYS A 466 -10.49 16.05 23.26
N GLN A 467 -10.54 17.38 23.40
CA GLN A 467 -9.69 18.15 24.33
C GLN A 467 -10.47 18.58 25.59
N ALA A 468 -10.93 17.59 26.37
CA ALA A 468 -11.80 17.81 27.53
C ALA A 468 -11.28 17.13 28.82
N ILE A 469 -10.18 17.66 29.36
CA ILE A 469 -9.65 17.37 30.70
C ILE A 469 -9.78 18.67 31.54
N PRO A 470 -10.13 18.61 32.84
CA PRO A 470 -10.73 19.76 33.53
C PRO A 470 -9.73 20.84 33.97
N ARG A 471 -10.27 22.05 34.16
CA ARG A 471 -9.55 23.19 34.75
C ARG A 471 -9.18 22.91 36.22
N SER A 472 -7.89 22.85 36.51
CA SER A 472 -7.34 23.48 37.72
C SER A 472 -7.08 24.96 37.43
N ALA A 473 -7.06 25.81 38.45
CA ALA A 473 -6.90 27.26 38.29
C ALA A 473 -5.59 27.73 38.91
N GLU A 474 -4.75 28.38 38.11
CA GLU A 474 -3.64 29.22 38.59
C GLU A 474 -3.38 30.37 37.60
N THR A 475 -2.55 31.35 37.99
CA THR A 475 -2.53 32.71 37.46
C THR A 475 -1.40 33.00 36.46
N ALA A 476 -1.71 33.80 35.43
CA ALA A 476 -0.75 34.65 34.70
C ALA A 476 -0.42 35.91 35.56
N PRO A 477 0.66 36.71 35.31
CA PRO A 477 1.35 36.99 34.02
C PRO A 477 2.91 36.98 34.18
N PRO A 478 3.78 37.62 33.35
CA PRO A 478 3.58 38.39 32.10
C PRO A 478 4.53 37.98 30.92
N THR A 479 4.56 38.86 29.90
CA THR A 479 5.46 38.96 28.72
C THR A 479 6.96 38.74 29.03
N THR A 480 7.84 38.35 28.09
CA THR A 480 7.85 38.46 26.61
C THR A 480 8.69 37.29 26.05
N GLU A 481 8.47 36.74 24.84
CA GLU A 481 8.97 37.18 23.52
C GLU A 481 8.19 36.47 22.39
N ALA A 482 8.27 36.95 21.14
CA ALA A 482 7.45 36.46 20.03
C ALA A 482 8.25 36.00 18.80
N THR A 483 8.45 34.69 18.67
CA THR A 483 8.97 34.02 17.46
C THR A 483 8.19 32.73 17.19
N GLN A 484 6.97 32.87 16.64
CA GLN A 484 6.23 31.74 16.06
C GLN A 484 5.76 32.10 14.64
N SER A 485 6.46 31.55 13.66
CA SER A 485 6.10 31.62 12.24
C SER A 485 4.85 30.79 11.98
N VAL A 486 3.75 31.44 11.61
CA VAL A 486 2.53 30.77 11.17
C VAL A 486 2.70 30.36 9.71
N THR A 487 2.83 29.06 9.45
CA THR A 487 2.82 28.52 8.10
C THR A 487 1.41 28.45 7.52
N THR A 488 1.24 29.01 6.34
CA THR A 488 0.07 28.87 5.45
C THR A 488 0.56 28.53 4.04
N PRO A 489 -0.26 27.88 3.19
CA PRO A 489 0.25 27.12 2.05
C PRO A 489 0.76 28.01 0.91
N LEU A 490 2.10 28.04 0.75
CA LEU A 490 2.80 28.64 -0.41
C LEU A 490 4.20 28.02 -0.64
N SER A 491 4.48 26.87 -0.03
CA SER A 491 5.84 26.28 0.06
C SER A 491 6.21 25.31 -1.07
N GLU A 492 5.50 25.34 -2.21
CA GLU A 492 5.75 24.42 -3.35
C GLU A 492 6.73 24.97 -4.40
N SER A 493 7.32 26.16 -4.20
CA SER A 493 8.28 26.77 -5.14
C SER A 493 9.64 27.17 -4.57
N PHE A 494 9.97 26.80 -3.31
CA PHE A 494 11.27 27.18 -2.70
C PHE A 494 12.13 26.00 -2.21
N ASN A 495 11.60 24.77 -2.13
CA ASN A 495 12.31 23.63 -1.53
C ASN A 495 13.53 23.12 -2.34
N ASN A 496 13.73 23.58 -3.59
CA ASN A 496 14.80 23.12 -4.47
C ASN A 496 16.15 23.85 -4.27
N ILE A 497 16.21 24.93 -3.48
CA ILE A 497 17.43 25.73 -3.31
C ILE A 497 18.15 25.37 -1.99
N ASP A 498 17.42 25.27 -0.87
CA ASP A 498 18.02 25.03 0.45
C ASP A 498 18.57 23.60 0.62
N ALA A 499 18.06 22.61 -0.11
CA ALA A 499 18.52 21.22 -0.02
C ALA A 499 20.02 21.07 -0.36
N ALA A 500 20.50 21.79 -1.38
CA ALA A 500 21.91 21.81 -1.74
C ALA A 500 22.77 22.48 -0.66
N VAL A 501 22.28 23.56 -0.05
CA VAL A 501 22.99 24.29 1.02
C VAL A 501 23.14 23.43 2.27
N PHE A 502 22.12 22.67 2.66
CA PHE A 502 22.21 21.72 3.77
C PHE A 502 23.15 20.54 3.46
N GLN A 503 23.09 19.97 2.25
CA GLN A 503 23.94 18.82 1.89
C GLN A 503 25.44 19.21 1.73
N GLU A 504 25.72 20.45 1.31
CA GLU A 504 27.08 21.02 1.30
C GLU A 504 27.58 21.29 2.74
N LEU A 505 26.71 21.77 3.63
CA LEU A 505 27.03 21.93 5.05
C LEU A 505 27.32 20.58 5.73
N ASP A 506 26.50 19.54 5.53
CA ASP A 506 26.71 18.22 6.14
C ASP A 506 28.05 17.60 5.71
N LYS A 507 28.41 17.70 4.42
CA LYS A 507 29.73 17.25 3.91
C LYS A 507 30.89 17.98 4.57
N GLN A 508 30.71 19.26 4.93
CA GLN A 508 31.75 20.09 5.55
C GLN A 508 31.79 20.04 7.09
N ARG A 509 30.78 19.48 7.79
CA ARG A 509 30.62 19.66 9.25
C ARG A 509 30.82 18.44 10.15
N THR A 510 31.18 17.26 9.61
CA THR A 510 31.38 16.02 10.40
C THR A 510 32.50 16.11 11.45
N SER A 511 32.17 16.70 12.59
CA SER A 511 33.13 17.07 13.64
C SER A 511 33.79 15.85 14.28
N PRO A 512 34.97 15.97 14.91
CA PRO A 512 35.59 14.85 15.63
C PRO A 512 34.68 14.28 16.72
N HIS A 513 33.87 15.12 17.38
CA HIS A 513 32.86 14.71 18.36
C HIS A 513 31.70 13.93 17.72
N GLU A 514 31.27 14.30 16.52
CA GLU A 514 30.20 13.64 15.79
C GLU A 514 30.64 12.26 15.26
N ARG A 515 31.89 12.16 14.79
CA ARG A 515 32.52 10.87 14.46
C ARG A 515 32.67 9.99 15.71
N PHE A 516 33.10 10.56 16.83
CA PHE A 516 33.22 9.86 18.11
C PHE A 516 31.86 9.39 18.65
N THR A 517 30.80 10.17 18.47
CA THR A 517 29.43 9.74 18.81
C THR A 517 28.89 8.70 17.83
N LYS A 518 29.19 8.74 16.52
CA LYS A 518 28.84 7.66 15.59
C LYS A 518 29.53 6.33 15.96
N ILE A 519 30.78 6.38 16.43
CA ILE A 519 31.49 5.23 17.01
C ILE A 519 30.84 4.76 18.33
N LEU A 520 30.38 5.68 19.17
CA LEU A 520 29.72 5.39 20.46
C LEU A 520 28.21 5.16 20.37
N THR A 521 27.60 5.22 19.19
CA THR A 521 26.20 4.84 18.92
C THR A 521 26.11 4.25 17.52
N PRO A 522 26.33 2.93 17.35
CA PRO A 522 26.13 2.23 16.08
C PRO A 522 24.62 2.06 15.81
N LEU A 523 23.98 3.18 15.48
CA LEU A 523 22.67 3.22 14.85
C LEU A 523 22.88 2.95 13.35
N PRO A 524 22.07 2.09 12.71
CA PRO A 524 22.04 1.98 11.25
C PRO A 524 21.76 3.35 10.63
N GLU A 525 22.29 3.59 9.43
CA GLU A 525 22.02 4.84 8.73
C GLU A 525 20.54 4.96 8.38
N ASN A 526 20.03 6.19 8.25
CA ASN A 526 18.59 6.42 8.01
C ASN A 526 18.06 5.67 6.78
N ARG A 527 18.91 5.46 5.76
CA ARG A 527 18.61 4.65 4.57
C ARG A 527 18.52 3.15 4.90
N GLU A 528 19.54 2.60 5.57
CA GLU A 528 19.58 1.20 6.03
C GLU A 528 18.39 0.85 6.93
N LEU A 529 18.06 1.71 7.90
CA LEU A 529 16.94 1.54 8.83
C LEU A 529 15.59 1.49 8.09
N VAL A 530 15.40 2.37 7.11
CA VAL A 530 14.18 2.45 6.31
C VAL A 530 14.04 1.23 5.38
N HIS A 531 15.15 0.75 4.82
CA HIS A 531 15.21 -0.48 4.01
C HIS A 531 14.94 -1.75 4.83
N GLU A 532 15.56 -1.91 5.99
CA GLU A 532 15.29 -3.02 6.91
C GLU A 532 13.83 -3.02 7.40
N LEU A 533 13.21 -1.85 7.62
CA LEU A 533 11.79 -1.75 7.98
C LEU A 533 10.84 -2.19 6.86
N LEU A 534 11.23 -2.04 5.59
CA LEU A 534 10.46 -2.58 4.45
C LEU A 534 10.52 -4.11 4.41
N ILE A 535 11.71 -4.70 4.59
CA ILE A 535 11.93 -6.16 4.57
C ILE A 535 11.34 -6.82 5.84
N ASN A 536 11.51 -6.18 6.99
CA ASN A 536 11.14 -6.65 8.31
C ASN A 536 10.40 -5.56 9.08
N LYS A 537 9.07 -5.55 8.97
CA LYS A 537 8.17 -4.55 9.59
C LYS A 537 8.22 -4.47 11.13
N GLU A 538 8.88 -5.44 11.77
CA GLU A 538 9.13 -5.47 13.22
C GLU A 538 10.64 -5.34 13.55
N PHE A 539 11.44 -4.73 12.65
CA PHE A 539 12.88 -4.56 12.79
C PHE A 539 13.26 -3.90 14.13
N LYS A 540 14.27 -4.48 14.78
CA LYS A 540 14.86 -4.05 16.05
C LYS A 540 16.36 -4.26 15.96
N ILE A 541 17.13 -3.32 16.50
CA ILE A 541 18.57 -3.43 16.64
C ILE A 541 18.88 -4.55 17.64
N GLU A 542 19.68 -5.53 17.23
CA GLU A 542 20.08 -6.66 18.05
C GLU A 542 21.10 -6.28 19.13
N GLU A 543 21.04 -6.94 20.29
CA GLU A 543 21.86 -6.61 21.46
C GLU A 543 23.35 -6.89 21.26
N ALA A 544 23.70 -7.95 20.53
CA ALA A 544 25.08 -8.34 20.30
C ALA A 544 25.88 -7.30 19.47
N PRO A 545 25.49 -6.97 18.21
CA PRO A 545 26.23 -5.98 17.41
C PRO A 545 26.21 -4.58 18.03
N TYR A 546 25.16 -4.21 18.78
CA TYR A 546 25.11 -2.92 19.46
C TYR A 546 26.04 -2.87 20.69
N THR A 547 26.08 -3.91 21.53
CA THR A 547 26.84 -3.87 22.80
C THR A 547 28.30 -4.30 22.68
N GLU A 548 28.69 -5.13 21.71
CA GLU A 548 30.07 -5.66 21.64
C GLU A 548 31.14 -4.56 21.45
N PRO A 549 31.01 -3.61 20.49
CA PRO A 549 31.99 -2.54 20.33
C PRO A 549 32.07 -1.65 21.58
N ARG A 550 30.92 -1.42 22.21
CA ARG A 550 30.76 -0.59 23.42
C ARG A 550 31.44 -1.24 24.62
N ARG A 551 31.36 -2.56 24.76
CA ARG A 551 32.02 -3.34 25.82
C ARG A 551 33.54 -3.28 25.68
N GLN A 552 34.06 -3.37 24.46
CA GLN A 552 35.49 -3.23 24.19
C GLN A 552 36.00 -1.80 24.47
N ILE A 553 35.26 -0.76 24.07
CA ILE A 553 35.58 0.63 24.39
C ILE A 553 35.49 0.89 25.91
N MET A 554 34.46 0.36 26.58
CA MET A 554 34.31 0.46 28.03
C MET A 554 35.50 -0.19 28.77
N LYS A 555 35.97 -1.35 28.31
CA LYS A 555 37.16 -2.01 28.87
C LYS A 555 38.40 -1.11 28.76
N GLN A 556 38.67 -0.56 27.57
CA GLN A 556 39.77 0.40 27.36
C GLN A 556 39.60 1.67 28.21
N MET A 557 38.37 2.14 28.43
CA MET A 557 38.07 3.28 29.29
C MET A 557 38.32 2.95 30.78
N CYS A 558 37.97 1.75 31.25
CA CYS A 558 38.29 1.28 32.60
C CYS A 558 39.80 1.14 32.84
N ASP A 559 40.54 0.56 31.89
CA ASP A 559 42.00 0.46 31.94
C ASP A 559 42.67 1.85 31.98
N THR A 560 42.10 2.83 31.27
CA THR A 560 42.56 4.22 31.25
C THR A 560 42.20 4.96 32.54
N MET A 561 40.99 4.76 33.07
CA MET A 561 40.52 5.37 34.31
C MET A 561 41.28 4.82 35.52
N ARG A 562 41.67 3.54 35.53
CA ARG A 562 42.53 2.95 36.57
C ARG A 562 43.88 3.66 36.65
N LYS A 563 44.55 3.85 35.50
CA LYS A 563 45.77 4.67 35.37
C LYS A 563 45.53 6.15 35.72
N GLY A 564 44.34 6.67 35.45
CA GLY A 564 43.91 8.03 35.81
C GLY A 564 43.75 8.23 37.33
N VAL A 565 43.28 7.22 38.05
CA VAL A 565 43.19 7.20 39.52
C VAL A 565 44.59 7.04 40.13
N GLU A 566 45.41 6.13 39.60
CA GLU A 566 46.82 5.93 40.00
C GLU A 566 47.66 7.21 39.84
N SER A 567 47.35 8.04 38.83
CA SER A 567 47.99 9.34 38.60
C SER A 567 47.27 10.53 39.26
N GLY A 568 46.37 10.29 40.21
CA GLY A 568 45.75 11.33 41.04
C GLY A 568 44.61 12.13 40.42
N HIS A 569 44.19 11.82 39.18
CA HIS A 569 43.15 12.55 38.44
C HIS A 569 41.73 11.97 38.64
N GLY A 570 41.51 11.16 39.68
CA GLY A 570 40.26 10.41 39.89
C GLY A 570 39.00 11.25 40.06
N THR A 571 39.10 12.46 40.59
CA THR A 571 37.98 13.41 40.72
C THR A 571 37.42 13.80 39.35
N ASN A 572 38.30 14.14 38.41
CA ASN A 572 37.93 14.50 37.03
C ASN A 572 37.22 13.34 36.31
N TRP A 573 37.68 12.11 36.52
CA TRP A 573 37.02 10.91 35.97
C TRP A 573 35.64 10.66 36.57
N THR A 574 35.45 10.92 37.87
CA THR A 574 34.15 10.75 38.54
C THR A 574 33.14 11.79 38.04
N VAL A 575 33.55 13.06 37.90
CA VAL A 575 32.71 14.11 37.31
C VAL A 575 32.40 13.81 35.83
N ALA A 576 33.38 13.34 35.05
CA ALA A 576 33.18 12.99 33.64
C ALA A 576 32.27 11.77 33.45
N MET A 577 32.29 10.77 34.33
CA MET A 577 31.32 9.68 34.25
C MET A 577 29.93 10.13 34.73
N ALA A 578 29.86 11.00 35.74
CA ALA A 578 28.59 11.56 36.20
C ALA A 578 27.85 12.32 35.07
N THR A 579 28.55 13.17 34.30
CA THR A 579 27.93 13.84 33.13
C THR A 579 27.46 12.84 32.08
N VAL A 580 28.27 11.84 31.74
CA VAL A 580 27.93 10.81 30.74
C VAL A 580 26.69 10.03 31.18
N ILE A 581 26.63 9.58 32.44
CA ILE A 581 25.47 8.87 33.01
C ILE A 581 24.23 9.77 33.03
N GLN A 582 24.36 11.01 33.51
CA GLN A 582 23.26 11.98 33.57
C GLN A 582 22.66 12.22 32.17
N ASP A 583 23.49 12.59 31.20
CA ASP A 583 23.07 12.95 29.84
C ASP A 583 22.42 11.78 29.08
N ARG A 584 22.85 10.54 29.36
CA ARG A 584 22.22 9.31 28.84
C ARG A 584 20.84 9.05 29.46
N LEU A 585 20.74 9.11 30.79
CA LEU A 585 19.47 8.88 31.50
C LEU A 585 18.44 9.98 31.16
N LEU A 586 18.87 11.23 31.06
CA LEU A 586 18.01 12.35 30.68
C LEU A 586 17.61 12.30 29.20
N ARG A 587 18.44 11.76 28.29
CA ARG A 587 18.02 11.49 26.89
C ARG A 587 16.89 10.46 26.78
N SER A 588 16.84 9.48 27.68
CA SER A 588 15.77 8.47 27.73
C SER A 588 14.48 8.97 28.41
N LEU A 589 14.43 10.22 28.88
CA LEU A 589 13.31 10.75 29.67
C LEU A 589 12.70 12.01 29.06
N GLN A 590 11.37 12.05 28.99
CA GLN A 590 10.64 13.26 28.58
C GLN A 590 10.77 14.37 29.63
N ARG A 591 11.10 15.58 29.14
CA ARG A 591 11.19 16.81 29.95
C ARG A 591 9.84 17.10 30.60
N GLY A 592 9.75 16.91 31.92
CA GLY A 592 8.50 17.05 32.70
C GLY A 592 8.16 15.84 33.58
N ASN A 593 8.85 14.70 33.43
CA ASN A 593 8.76 13.59 34.38
C ASN A 593 9.46 13.96 35.71
N SER A 594 8.92 13.60 36.88
CA SER A 594 9.58 13.82 38.17
C SER A 594 10.91 13.08 38.29
N LEU A 595 11.08 11.93 37.62
CA LEU A 595 12.35 11.23 37.54
C LEU A 595 13.42 12.03 36.77
N TYR A 596 13.03 12.83 35.77
CA TYR A 596 13.95 13.72 35.05
C TYR A 596 14.55 14.77 36.01
N VAL A 597 13.71 15.36 36.86
CA VAL A 597 14.13 16.35 37.87
C VAL A 597 15.08 15.72 38.88
N ILE A 598 14.69 14.61 39.50
CA ILE A 598 15.50 13.91 40.52
C ILE A 598 16.88 13.50 39.97
N ILE A 599 16.95 13.00 38.73
CA ILE A 599 18.22 12.64 38.07
C ILE A 599 19.03 13.90 37.74
N SER A 600 18.39 15.00 37.30
CA SER A 600 19.10 16.25 37.02
C SER A 600 19.69 16.90 38.27
N GLU A 601 19.02 16.79 39.43
CA GLU A 601 19.47 17.38 40.70
C GLU A 601 20.59 16.57 41.37
N VAL A 602 20.47 15.23 41.42
CA VAL A 602 21.43 14.37 42.14
C VAL A 602 22.72 14.14 41.33
N LEU A 603 22.65 14.17 40.00
CA LEU A 603 23.81 13.99 39.10
C LEU A 603 24.32 15.28 38.46
N ASP A 604 24.00 16.47 39.00
CA ASP A 604 24.60 17.73 38.53
C ASP A 604 26.14 17.66 38.65
N PRO A 605 26.90 17.78 37.54
CA PRO A 605 28.35 17.73 37.58
C PRO A 605 28.98 18.79 38.49
N LYS A 606 28.34 19.93 38.71
CA LYS A 606 28.84 20.96 39.64
C LYS A 606 28.71 20.51 41.10
N LEU A 607 27.62 19.82 41.43
CA LEU A 607 27.41 19.23 42.75
C LEU A 607 28.38 18.08 42.99
N VAL A 608 28.55 17.18 42.01
CA VAL A 608 29.51 16.07 42.08
C VAL A 608 30.94 16.59 42.20
N GLN A 609 31.33 17.60 41.40
CA GLN A 609 32.65 18.23 41.50
C GLN A 609 32.89 18.82 42.90
N GLY A 610 31.95 19.61 43.43
CA GLY A 610 32.07 20.18 44.76
C GLY A 610 32.15 19.13 45.89
N GLN A 611 31.41 18.01 45.76
CA GLN A 611 31.51 16.89 46.71
C GLN A 611 32.84 16.13 46.60
N CYS A 612 33.39 15.99 45.39
CA CYS A 612 34.72 15.42 45.17
C CYS A 612 35.83 16.32 45.73
N GLU A 613 35.79 17.63 45.47
CA GLU A 613 36.75 18.62 45.99
C GLU A 613 36.69 18.73 47.52
N ALA A 614 35.49 18.61 48.11
CA ALA A 614 35.30 18.56 49.56
C ALA A 614 35.57 17.18 50.20
N GLY A 615 35.94 16.15 49.42
CA GLY A 615 36.20 14.80 49.91
C GLY A 615 34.99 14.08 50.52
N THR A 616 33.77 14.46 50.14
CA THR A 616 32.50 13.95 50.72
C THR A 616 31.69 13.05 49.77
N PHE A 617 32.11 12.91 48.51
CA PHE A 617 31.44 12.04 47.55
C PHE A 617 31.59 10.54 47.92
N SER A 618 30.45 9.84 48.07
CA SER A 618 30.40 8.40 48.37
C SER A 618 29.92 7.59 47.16
N TYR A 619 30.77 6.68 46.68
CA TYR A 619 30.43 5.79 45.56
C TYR A 619 29.30 4.82 45.90
N ASP A 620 29.25 4.30 47.13
CA ASP A 620 28.19 3.37 47.55
C ASP A 620 26.81 4.07 47.61
N ASN A 621 26.76 5.33 48.07
CA ASN A 621 25.53 6.12 48.04
C ASN A 621 25.04 6.37 46.60
N PHE A 622 25.98 6.59 45.66
CA PHE A 622 25.65 6.72 44.24
C PHE A 622 25.11 5.41 43.65
N PHE A 623 25.73 4.26 43.95
CA PHE A 623 25.22 2.97 43.49
C PHE A 623 23.87 2.61 44.14
N GLU A 624 23.63 2.94 45.42
CA GLU A 624 22.32 2.77 46.06
C GLU A 624 21.22 3.64 45.38
N PHE A 625 21.54 4.90 45.04
CA PHE A 625 20.64 5.77 44.27
C PHE A 625 20.31 5.17 42.90
N MET A 626 21.32 4.65 42.17
CA MET A 626 21.12 3.99 40.88
C MET A 626 20.29 2.70 41.00
N ASN A 627 20.54 1.87 42.03
CA ASN A 627 19.76 0.65 42.31
C ASN A 627 18.28 0.95 42.58
N ASN A 628 17.96 2.11 43.14
CA ASN A 628 16.58 2.56 43.37
C ASN A 628 15.87 3.11 42.10
N ILE A 629 16.65 3.53 41.09
CA ILE A 629 16.15 4.18 39.87
C ILE A 629 16.09 3.24 38.66
N LEU A 630 17.08 2.37 38.44
CA LEU A 630 17.11 1.46 37.28
C LEU A 630 15.82 0.60 37.15
N PRO A 631 15.24 0.02 38.23
CA PRO A 631 13.98 -0.72 38.14
C PRO A 631 12.75 0.12 37.77
N ARG A 632 12.87 1.46 37.74
CA ARG A 632 11.81 2.40 37.35
C ARG A 632 11.98 2.94 35.93
N LEU A 633 13.14 2.71 35.31
CA LEU A 633 13.48 3.15 33.94
C LEU A 633 13.50 1.98 32.95
N CYS A 634 13.98 0.81 33.38
CA CYS A 634 14.06 -0.38 32.54
C CYS A 634 12.67 -0.99 32.27
N ALA A 635 12.51 -1.62 31.11
CA ALA A 635 11.28 -2.32 30.76
C ALA A 635 11.11 -3.62 31.58
N PRO A 636 9.88 -4.08 31.90
CA PRO A 636 9.64 -5.22 32.80
C PRO A 636 10.23 -6.58 32.38
N TYR A 637 10.72 -6.73 31.15
CA TYR A 637 11.44 -7.95 30.72
C TYR A 637 12.94 -7.91 31.04
N ARG A 638 13.49 -6.72 31.37
CA ARG A 638 14.87 -6.53 31.86
C ARG A 638 15.00 -6.73 33.37
N ASP A 639 13.87 -6.80 34.10
CA ASP A 639 13.79 -7.13 35.53
C ASP A 639 14.83 -8.16 36.04
N PRO A 640 15.02 -9.35 35.43
CA PRO A 640 16.01 -10.31 35.91
C PRO A 640 17.46 -9.82 35.76
N VAL A 641 17.76 -9.05 34.71
CA VAL A 641 19.11 -8.48 34.49
C VAL A 641 19.39 -7.37 35.51
N VAL A 642 18.40 -6.52 35.78
CA VAL A 642 18.51 -5.45 36.78
C VAL A 642 18.63 -6.02 38.20
N LYS A 643 17.91 -7.10 38.53
CA LYS A 643 18.03 -7.81 39.82
C LYS A 643 19.41 -8.43 40.00
N ALA A 644 19.91 -9.15 38.99
CA ALA A 644 21.26 -9.72 39.02
C ALA A 644 22.36 -8.67 39.25
N TYR A 645 22.20 -7.45 38.72
CA TYR A 645 23.11 -6.33 38.98
C TYR A 645 23.00 -5.75 40.40
N ILE A 646 21.79 -5.62 40.94
CA ILE A 646 21.57 -5.16 42.32
C ILE A 646 22.12 -6.18 43.34
N GLU A 647 22.05 -7.47 43.01
CA GLU A 647 22.60 -8.57 43.82
C GLU A 647 24.14 -8.67 43.70
N ASP A 648 24.71 -8.44 42.51
CA ASP A 648 26.16 -8.46 42.28
C ASP A 648 26.89 -7.18 42.75
N THR A 649 27.14 -7.12 44.05
CA THR A 649 27.95 -6.07 44.70
C THR A 649 29.47 -6.29 44.58
N SER A 650 29.94 -7.29 43.81
CA SER A 650 31.35 -7.70 43.78
C SER A 650 32.28 -6.80 42.94
N GLY A 651 33.58 -6.80 43.25
CA GLY A 651 34.61 -6.06 42.52
C GLY A 651 34.68 -4.56 42.84
N ASP A 652 35.64 -3.88 42.20
CA ASP A 652 35.98 -2.48 42.48
C ASP A 652 34.89 -1.51 42.01
N ALA A 653 34.92 -0.27 42.52
CA ALA A 653 34.03 0.79 42.07
C ALA A 653 34.09 1.02 40.54
N ILE A 654 35.28 0.84 39.93
CA ILE A 654 35.48 0.90 38.47
C ILE A 654 34.71 -0.21 37.75
N ASP A 655 34.70 -1.43 38.29
CA ASP A 655 34.08 -2.60 37.67
C ASP A 655 32.54 -2.54 37.85
N ARG A 656 32.06 -2.09 39.01
CA ARG A 656 30.64 -1.78 39.26
C ARG A 656 30.12 -0.70 38.29
N LEU A 657 30.95 0.30 37.99
CA LEU A 657 30.65 1.39 37.06
C LEU A 657 30.60 0.90 35.60
N ALA A 658 31.46 -0.04 35.21
CA ALA A 658 31.40 -0.72 33.92
C ALA A 658 30.10 -1.55 33.76
N ARG A 659 29.71 -2.29 34.80
CA ARG A 659 28.43 -3.05 34.82
C ARG A 659 27.22 -2.11 34.74
N LEU A 660 27.24 -0.99 35.48
CA LEU A 660 26.22 0.06 35.41
C LEU A 660 26.07 0.62 33.98
N MET A 661 27.19 0.96 33.33
CA MET A 661 27.19 1.49 31.97
C MET A 661 26.65 0.47 30.95
N SER A 662 26.92 -0.82 31.12
CA SER A 662 26.33 -1.89 30.30
C SER A 662 24.79 -1.91 30.37
N ILE A 663 24.21 -1.65 31.55
CA ILE A 663 22.74 -1.59 31.73
C ILE A 663 22.17 -0.30 31.15
N ILE A 664 22.87 0.83 31.26
CA ILE A 664 22.48 2.09 30.62
C ILE A 664 22.55 1.96 29.09
N ASP A 665 23.49 1.17 28.56
CA ASP A 665 23.57 0.84 27.13
C ASP A 665 22.39 -0.03 26.67
N LEU A 666 21.99 -1.05 27.45
CA LEU A 666 20.77 -1.82 27.17
C LEU A 666 19.49 -0.97 27.26
N LEU A 667 19.36 -0.10 28.26
CA LEU A 667 18.26 0.86 28.38
C LEU A 667 18.20 1.80 27.17
N SER A 668 19.36 2.22 26.65
CA SER A 668 19.46 3.06 25.46
C SER A 668 18.99 2.31 24.20
N LEU A 669 19.38 1.04 24.05
CA LEU A 669 18.91 0.17 22.95
C LEU A 669 17.41 -0.09 23.05
N ASP A 670 16.88 -0.37 24.24
CA ASP A 670 15.45 -0.62 24.46
C ASP A 670 14.62 0.62 24.11
N GLN A 671 15.07 1.82 24.51
CA GLN A 671 14.44 3.09 24.14
C GLN A 671 14.55 3.38 22.63
N THR A 672 15.69 3.12 22.00
CA THR A 672 15.84 3.24 20.54
C THR A 672 14.88 2.31 19.80
N ASN A 673 14.82 1.03 20.19
CA ASN A 673 13.92 0.06 19.60
C ASN A 673 12.45 0.42 19.82
N PHE A 674 12.08 1.04 20.94
CA PHE A 674 10.73 1.59 21.16
C PHE A 674 10.43 2.77 20.22
N MET A 675 11.37 3.71 20.04
CA MET A 675 11.21 4.83 19.11
C MET A 675 11.07 4.37 17.65
N ILE A 676 11.85 3.36 17.23
CA ILE A 676 11.72 2.72 15.91
C ILE A 676 10.32 2.12 15.76
N GLN A 677 9.83 1.34 16.72
CA GLN A 677 8.48 0.75 16.69
C GLN A 677 7.36 1.80 16.64
N LEU A 678 7.55 2.96 17.28
CA LEU A 678 6.57 4.06 17.26
C LEU A 678 6.54 4.79 15.91
N ALA A 679 7.68 4.94 15.24
CA ALA A 679 7.81 5.63 13.95
C ALA A 679 7.55 4.70 12.74
N ALA A 680 7.78 3.38 12.89
CA ALA A 680 7.72 2.39 11.82
C ALA A 680 6.48 2.47 10.91
N PRO A 681 5.24 2.70 11.39
CA PRO A 681 4.07 2.80 10.52
C PRO A 681 4.15 3.95 9.50
N GLN A 682 4.73 5.09 9.89
CA GLN A 682 4.92 6.25 9.02
C GLN A 682 6.14 6.08 8.12
N LEU A 683 7.24 5.56 8.69
CA LEU A 683 8.46 5.29 7.93
C LEU A 683 8.20 4.30 6.79
N ILE A 684 7.46 3.21 7.03
CA ILE A 684 7.12 2.20 6.01
C ILE A 684 6.25 2.76 4.88
N GLU A 685 5.41 3.77 5.14
CA GLU A 685 4.56 4.42 4.14
C GLU A 685 5.39 5.33 3.21
N GLU A 686 6.33 6.11 3.76
CA GLU A 686 7.21 6.97 2.96
C GLU A 686 8.44 6.25 2.38
N ALA A 687 8.80 5.08 2.92
CA ALA A 687 10.05 4.37 2.65
C ALA A 687 10.39 4.18 1.16
N PRO A 688 9.49 3.69 0.27
CA PRO A 688 9.84 3.49 -1.14
C PRO A 688 10.09 4.81 -1.89
N GLY A 689 9.52 5.92 -1.39
CA GLY A 689 9.76 7.26 -1.92
C GLY A 689 11.00 7.92 -1.33
N TYR A 690 11.41 7.56 -0.10
CA TYR A 690 12.70 7.96 0.46
C TYR A 690 13.85 7.25 -0.24
N GLU A 691 13.76 5.92 -0.40
CA GLU A 691 14.83 5.09 -0.97
C GLU A 691 15.16 5.48 -2.41
N LYS A 692 14.14 5.73 -3.25
CA LYS A 692 14.31 6.30 -4.60
C LYS A 692 15.12 7.60 -4.57
N ARG A 693 14.65 8.60 -3.81
CA ARG A 693 15.32 9.91 -3.68
C ARG A 693 16.69 9.84 -3.00
N ALA A 694 17.03 8.78 -2.29
CA ALA A 694 18.38 8.54 -1.79
C ALA A 694 19.27 7.99 -2.92
N PHE A 695 18.84 6.91 -3.57
CA PHE A 695 19.58 6.27 -4.66
C PHE A 695 19.77 7.18 -5.89
N ASP A 696 18.75 7.96 -6.27
CA ASP A 696 18.84 8.93 -7.36
C ASP A 696 19.85 10.05 -7.07
N ARG A 697 19.98 10.45 -5.79
CA ARG A 697 21.04 11.39 -5.34
C ARG A 697 22.41 10.73 -5.32
N ASP A 698 22.52 9.48 -4.89
CA ASP A 698 23.78 8.73 -4.92
C ASP A 698 24.31 8.52 -6.36
N ILE A 699 23.40 8.34 -7.33
CA ILE A 699 23.74 8.34 -8.77
C ILE A 699 24.20 9.74 -9.22
N ALA A 700 23.51 10.81 -8.80
CA ALA A 700 23.83 12.19 -9.19
C ALA A 700 25.15 12.72 -8.58
N ASP A 701 25.42 12.39 -7.31
CA ASP A 701 26.70 12.67 -6.61
C ASP A 701 27.84 11.77 -7.13
N GLY A 702 27.53 10.73 -7.92
CA GLY A 702 28.50 9.79 -8.47
C GLY A 702 29.05 8.78 -7.46
N THR A 703 28.43 8.64 -6.29
CA THR A 703 28.80 7.63 -5.27
C THR A 703 28.40 6.22 -5.70
N ILE A 704 27.33 6.10 -6.50
CA ILE A 704 26.83 4.84 -7.04
C ILE A 704 26.84 4.85 -8.57
N SER A 705 27.44 3.80 -9.17
CA SER A 705 27.36 3.51 -10.60
C SER A 705 26.17 2.58 -10.91
N LEU A 706 25.75 2.50 -12.18
CA LEU A 706 24.81 1.46 -12.66
C LEU A 706 25.52 0.35 -13.45
N GLY A 707 26.82 0.15 -13.24
CA GLY A 707 27.68 -0.74 -14.00
C GLY A 707 27.44 -2.23 -13.70
N LYS A 708 27.43 -2.61 -12.42
CA LYS A 708 27.15 -3.98 -11.97
C LYS A 708 25.70 -4.36 -12.30
N THR A 709 24.76 -3.45 -12.10
CA THR A 709 23.33 -3.60 -12.42
C THR A 709 23.09 -3.83 -13.92
N ARG A 710 23.71 -3.03 -14.82
CA ARG A 710 23.66 -3.28 -16.27
C ARG A 710 24.33 -4.58 -16.68
N ARG A 711 25.37 -5.05 -15.97
CA ARG A 711 26.03 -6.34 -16.23
C ARG A 711 25.13 -7.51 -15.84
N PHE A 712 24.59 -7.49 -14.62
CA PHE A 712 23.61 -8.42 -14.07
C PHE A 712 22.42 -8.58 -15.03
N TRP A 713 21.75 -7.48 -15.40
CA TRP A 713 20.58 -7.51 -16.28
C TRP A 713 20.86 -8.19 -17.63
N ARG A 714 21.96 -7.82 -18.29
CA ARG A 714 22.37 -8.39 -19.59
C ARG A 714 22.69 -9.89 -19.50
N ILE A 715 23.30 -10.35 -18.41
CA ILE A 715 23.60 -11.78 -18.20
C ILE A 715 22.31 -12.60 -18.07
N HIS A 716 21.42 -12.23 -17.14
CA HIS A 716 20.22 -13.04 -16.89
C HIS A 716 19.17 -12.90 -18.00
N ARG A 717 19.07 -11.73 -18.67
CA ARG A 717 18.27 -11.58 -19.91
C ARG A 717 18.75 -12.54 -21.00
N LYS A 718 20.06 -12.61 -21.23
CA LYS A 718 20.63 -13.55 -22.22
C LYS A 718 20.34 -15.01 -21.85
N ILE A 719 20.51 -15.40 -20.58
CA ILE A 719 20.24 -16.77 -20.12
C ILE A 719 18.80 -17.17 -20.45
N ILE A 720 17.80 -16.32 -20.15
CA ILE A 720 16.39 -16.63 -20.44
C ILE A 720 16.11 -16.60 -21.95
N VAL A 721 16.67 -15.65 -22.71
CA VAL A 721 16.55 -15.60 -24.18
C VAL A 721 17.09 -16.89 -24.83
N ASP A 722 18.27 -17.34 -24.42
CA ASP A 722 18.87 -18.60 -24.90
C ASP A 722 18.07 -19.83 -24.43
N GLU A 723 17.35 -19.75 -23.31
CA GLU A 723 16.42 -20.76 -22.84
C GLU A 723 15.06 -20.77 -23.57
N MET A 724 14.61 -19.62 -24.11
CA MET A 724 13.41 -19.51 -24.93
C MET A 724 13.68 -20.01 -26.35
N LYS A 725 14.81 -19.62 -26.96
CA LYS A 725 15.30 -20.14 -28.26
C LYS A 725 15.50 -21.66 -28.28
N LYS A 726 15.79 -22.28 -27.12
CA LYS A 726 15.87 -23.75 -26.98
C LYS A 726 14.52 -24.45 -26.83
N ARG A 727 13.44 -23.72 -26.55
CA ARG A 727 12.07 -24.24 -26.44
C ARG A 727 11.25 -24.01 -27.71
N ASP A 728 11.52 -22.92 -28.42
CA ASP A 728 11.01 -22.64 -29.77
C ASP A 728 12.19 -22.47 -30.74
N PRO A 729 12.73 -23.57 -31.30
CA PRO A 729 13.79 -23.52 -32.29
C PRO A 729 13.27 -23.21 -33.71
N GLU A 730 11.96 -23.22 -33.92
CA GLU A 730 11.31 -22.92 -35.21
C GLU A 730 10.95 -21.42 -35.33
N GLY A 731 11.02 -20.67 -34.23
CA GLY A 731 10.83 -19.21 -34.20
C GLY A 731 9.38 -18.75 -34.34
N VAL A 732 8.42 -19.63 -34.05
CA VAL A 732 6.99 -19.42 -34.28
C VAL A 732 6.44 -18.25 -33.45
N GLN A 733 7.05 -17.94 -32.31
CA GLN A 733 6.64 -16.85 -31.42
C GLN A 733 7.42 -15.53 -31.64
N GLY A 734 8.27 -15.43 -32.67
CA GLY A 734 9.05 -14.23 -32.98
C GLY A 734 10.28 -14.02 -32.09
N GLU A 735 10.70 -12.77 -31.88
CA GLU A 735 11.81 -12.46 -30.98
C GLU A 735 11.45 -12.77 -29.51
N PRO A 736 12.27 -13.54 -28.77
CA PRO A 736 11.97 -13.92 -27.39
C PRO A 736 12.09 -12.73 -26.45
N HIS A 737 10.94 -12.26 -25.95
CA HIS A 737 10.80 -11.11 -25.07
C HIS A 737 10.49 -11.58 -23.62
N PRO A 738 11.51 -11.79 -22.75
CA PRO A 738 11.31 -12.38 -21.43
C PRO A 738 10.81 -11.34 -20.41
N PRO A 739 9.72 -11.59 -19.66
CA PRO A 739 9.20 -10.63 -18.68
C PRO A 739 10.26 -10.14 -17.69
N SER A 740 10.34 -8.81 -17.49
CA SER A 740 11.33 -8.13 -16.64
C SER A 740 11.39 -8.72 -15.23
N ALA A 741 10.24 -8.89 -14.56
CA ALA A 741 10.14 -9.50 -13.23
C ALA A 741 10.58 -10.99 -13.15
N ARG A 742 10.73 -11.68 -14.30
CA ARG A 742 11.32 -13.03 -14.41
C ARG A 742 12.83 -12.98 -14.69
N VAL A 743 13.31 -12.01 -15.49
CA VAL A 743 14.74 -11.73 -15.65
C VAL A 743 15.37 -11.41 -14.29
N TYR A 744 14.69 -10.56 -13.50
CA TYR A 744 15.09 -10.24 -12.14
C TYR A 744 15.10 -11.48 -11.22
N ALA A 745 14.01 -12.26 -11.18
CA ALA A 745 13.92 -13.45 -10.34
C ALA A 745 14.97 -14.52 -10.69
N GLN A 746 15.36 -14.62 -11.96
CA GLN A 746 16.47 -15.46 -12.41
C GLN A 746 17.80 -14.94 -11.85
N GLY A 747 18.05 -13.64 -11.92
CA GLY A 747 19.28 -13.03 -11.38
C GLY A 747 19.43 -13.22 -9.87
N LEU A 748 18.40 -12.92 -9.09
CA LEU A 748 18.43 -13.09 -7.62
C LEU A 748 18.60 -14.56 -7.19
N ALA A 749 18.04 -15.51 -7.94
CA ALA A 749 18.26 -16.94 -7.71
C ALA A 749 19.68 -17.39 -8.12
N ASP A 750 20.24 -16.81 -9.19
CA ASP A 750 21.58 -17.15 -9.69
C ASP A 750 22.71 -16.55 -8.85
N THR A 751 22.53 -15.37 -8.25
CA THR A 751 23.54 -14.76 -7.36
C THR A 751 23.66 -15.51 -6.03
N VAL A 752 22.55 -15.96 -5.43
CA VAL A 752 22.57 -16.65 -4.14
C VAL A 752 22.85 -18.15 -4.27
N LEU A 753 22.40 -18.81 -5.35
CA LEU A 753 22.61 -20.25 -5.59
C LEU A 753 23.66 -20.55 -6.67
N SER A 754 24.61 -19.64 -6.86
CA SER A 754 25.86 -19.85 -7.60
C SER A 754 26.74 -20.93 -6.93
N ASN A 755 27.58 -21.60 -7.72
CA ASN A 755 28.64 -22.48 -7.18
C ASN A 755 29.95 -21.71 -6.87
N ALA A 756 29.92 -20.38 -6.89
CA ALA A 756 31.03 -19.49 -6.60
C ALA A 756 30.60 -18.50 -5.53
N ILE A 757 31.54 -18.05 -4.70
CA ILE A 757 31.30 -17.06 -3.64
C ILE A 757 30.58 -15.83 -4.22
N VAL A 758 29.61 -15.30 -3.47
CA VAL A 758 29.00 -13.98 -3.73
C VAL A 758 30.08 -12.91 -3.59
N SER A 759 30.69 -12.51 -4.70
CA SER A 759 31.64 -11.39 -4.70
C SER A 759 30.92 -10.07 -4.89
N GLU A 760 31.54 -8.99 -4.40
CA GLU A 760 31.01 -7.63 -4.49
C GLU A 760 30.76 -7.17 -5.95
N ASP A 761 31.47 -7.76 -6.93
CA ASP A 761 31.30 -7.52 -8.37
C ASP A 761 30.06 -8.16 -9.01
N LEU A 762 29.42 -9.10 -8.30
CA LEU A 762 28.25 -9.86 -8.78
C LEU A 762 26.93 -9.33 -8.20
N VAL A 763 26.97 -8.61 -7.09
CA VAL A 763 25.80 -7.94 -6.51
C VAL A 763 25.54 -6.64 -7.28
N PRO A 764 24.33 -6.41 -7.83
CA PRO A 764 23.98 -5.15 -8.48
C PRO A 764 23.93 -4.02 -7.43
N GLU A 765 24.21 -2.78 -7.83
CA GLU A 765 24.32 -1.66 -6.88
C GLU A 765 23.00 -1.33 -6.15
N THR A 766 21.86 -1.70 -6.73
CA THR A 766 20.53 -1.69 -6.11
C THR A 766 20.43 -2.59 -4.88
N LEU A 767 21.05 -3.78 -4.90
CA LEU A 767 21.08 -4.74 -3.80
C LEU A 767 22.30 -4.56 -2.86
N SER A 768 22.95 -3.39 -2.91
CA SER A 768 24.13 -3.08 -2.09
C SER A 768 23.86 -3.19 -0.58
N LEU A 769 22.72 -2.68 -0.11
CA LEU A 769 22.28 -2.77 1.29
C LEU A 769 22.05 -4.23 1.73
N ASP A 770 21.57 -5.08 0.83
CA ASP A 770 21.28 -6.50 1.11
C ASP A 770 22.49 -7.43 0.97
N ARG A 771 23.69 -6.93 0.60
CA ARG A 771 24.88 -7.76 0.36
C ARG A 771 25.13 -8.80 1.46
N GLN A 772 25.15 -8.36 2.73
CA GLN A 772 25.39 -9.26 3.86
C GLN A 772 24.24 -10.26 4.09
N ARG A 773 22.99 -9.93 3.68
CA ARG A 773 21.87 -10.88 3.71
C ARG A 773 22.04 -11.94 2.62
N LEU A 774 22.43 -11.54 1.41
CA LEU A 774 22.69 -12.45 0.30
C LEU A 774 23.87 -13.40 0.61
N GLU A 775 24.93 -12.91 1.25
CA GLU A 775 26.06 -13.71 1.75
C GLU A 775 25.61 -14.74 2.81
N ARG A 776 24.81 -14.32 3.81
CA ARG A 776 24.24 -15.24 4.82
C ARG A 776 23.32 -16.29 4.21
N LEU A 777 22.48 -15.91 3.24
CA LEU A 777 21.62 -16.84 2.52
C LEU A 777 22.44 -17.83 1.67
N HIS A 778 23.49 -17.37 1.01
CA HIS A 778 24.43 -18.22 0.26
C HIS A 778 25.15 -19.24 1.16
N ALA A 779 25.65 -18.80 2.33
CA ALA A 779 26.21 -19.71 3.33
C ALA A 779 25.19 -20.76 3.79
N ARG A 780 23.92 -20.37 4.03
CA ARG A 780 22.85 -21.30 4.40
C ARG A 780 22.49 -22.28 3.28
N VAL A 781 22.49 -21.84 2.01
CA VAL A 781 22.39 -22.72 0.84
C VAL A 781 23.51 -23.75 0.84
N PHE A 782 24.75 -23.33 1.08
CA PHE A 782 25.90 -24.22 1.11
C PHE A 782 25.80 -25.25 2.24
N GLN A 783 25.38 -24.86 3.44
CA GLN A 783 25.10 -25.79 4.56
C GLN A 783 24.02 -26.83 4.22
N ILE A 784 22.90 -26.39 3.63
CA ILE A 784 21.79 -27.28 3.23
C ILE A 784 22.23 -28.24 2.13
N VAL A 785 22.86 -27.74 1.07
CA VAL A 785 23.35 -28.53 -0.07
C VAL A 785 24.44 -29.53 0.36
N ALA A 786 25.33 -29.13 1.26
CA ALA A 786 26.34 -30.01 1.84
C ALA A 786 25.72 -31.15 2.65
N THR A 787 24.83 -30.81 3.59
CA THR A 787 24.16 -31.80 4.44
C THR A 787 23.32 -32.76 3.60
N ALA A 788 22.57 -32.24 2.62
CA ALA A 788 21.84 -33.05 1.64
C ALA A 788 22.75 -33.99 0.83
N SER A 789 23.94 -33.54 0.43
CA SER A 789 24.90 -34.36 -0.32
C SER A 789 25.47 -35.49 0.52
N ILE A 790 25.81 -35.21 1.79
CA ILE A 790 26.30 -36.20 2.74
C ILE A 790 25.20 -37.23 3.05
N LEU A 791 23.96 -36.79 3.31
CA LEU A 791 22.82 -37.69 3.53
C LEU A 791 22.48 -38.51 2.29
N LEU A 792 22.49 -37.93 1.09
CA LEU A 792 22.20 -38.66 -0.15
C LEU A 792 23.30 -39.69 -0.48
N THR A 793 24.57 -39.35 -0.26
CA THR A 793 25.67 -40.32 -0.44
C THR A 793 25.58 -41.46 0.57
N ALA A 794 25.28 -41.18 1.84
CA ALA A 794 25.03 -42.22 2.86
C ALA A 794 23.82 -43.12 2.52
N LYS A 795 22.69 -42.54 2.06
CA LYS A 795 21.51 -43.29 1.58
C LYS A 795 21.87 -44.22 0.41
N ASN A 796 22.59 -43.72 -0.58
CA ASN A 796 23.00 -44.48 -1.76
C ASN A 796 23.97 -45.62 -1.40
N LEU A 797 24.96 -45.37 -0.54
CA LEU A 797 25.93 -46.37 -0.06
C LEU A 797 25.24 -47.49 0.74
N LEU A 798 24.20 -47.15 1.52
CA LEU A 798 23.35 -48.09 2.25
C LEU A 798 22.18 -48.65 1.43
N LYS A 799 22.11 -48.36 0.12
CA LYS A 799 21.05 -48.79 -0.83
C LYS A 799 19.61 -48.49 -0.35
N ARG A 800 19.41 -47.38 0.39
CA ARG A 800 18.09 -46.93 0.87
C ARG A 800 17.48 -45.91 -0.07
N ASP A 801 16.15 -45.79 -0.05
CA ASP A 801 15.43 -44.79 -0.84
C ASP A 801 15.93 -43.37 -0.59
N ALA A 802 16.32 -42.68 -1.66
CA ALA A 802 16.70 -41.26 -1.62
C ALA A 802 15.58 -40.34 -1.07
N ARG A 803 14.32 -40.80 -1.13
CA ARG A 803 13.13 -40.12 -0.60
C ARG A 803 12.86 -40.37 0.89
N SER A 804 13.58 -41.28 1.53
CA SER A 804 13.47 -41.49 2.99
C SER A 804 13.92 -40.22 3.74
N GLN A 805 13.20 -39.85 4.80
CA GLN A 805 13.46 -38.64 5.59
C GLN A 805 14.39 -38.97 6.78
N TRP A 806 15.61 -38.45 6.74
CA TRP A 806 16.62 -38.53 7.81
C TRP A 806 16.71 -37.17 8.50
N LYS A 807 15.56 -36.67 8.96
CA LYS A 807 15.43 -35.33 9.57
C LYS A 807 16.25 -35.15 10.86
N PRO A 808 16.18 -36.04 11.86
CA PRO A 808 17.01 -35.87 13.06
C PRO A 808 18.51 -35.96 12.76
N GLU A 809 18.94 -36.53 11.64
CA GLU A 809 20.34 -36.53 11.19
C GLU A 809 20.68 -35.17 10.54
N ALA A 810 19.80 -34.67 9.67
CA ALA A 810 19.93 -33.35 9.05
C ALA A 810 19.98 -32.23 10.08
N ASP A 811 19.06 -32.23 11.05
CA ASP A 811 18.97 -31.23 12.10
C ASP A 811 20.20 -31.26 13.01
N ARG A 812 20.69 -32.47 13.38
CA ARG A 812 21.93 -32.66 14.17
C ARG A 812 23.22 -32.26 13.44
N ILE A 813 23.21 -32.17 12.11
CA ILE A 813 24.34 -31.69 11.31
C ILE A 813 24.23 -30.18 11.06
N LEU A 814 23.02 -29.67 10.77
CA LEU A 814 22.76 -28.23 10.61
C LEU A 814 22.88 -27.41 11.90
N SER A 815 22.90 -28.06 13.07
CA SER A 815 23.14 -27.44 14.38
C SER A 815 24.62 -27.37 14.79
N LEU A 816 25.56 -27.79 13.93
CA LEU A 816 26.99 -27.67 14.16
C LEU A 816 27.51 -26.36 13.57
N ASP A 817 28.50 -25.71 14.19
CA ASP A 817 29.15 -24.55 13.60
C ASP A 817 30.13 -24.97 12.50
N PHE A 818 29.73 -24.77 11.24
CA PHE A 818 30.48 -25.11 10.03
C PHE A 818 31.84 -24.41 9.89
N ASN A 819 32.17 -23.44 10.75
CA ASN A 819 33.52 -22.88 10.84
C ASN A 819 34.51 -23.83 11.56
N GLU A 820 34.03 -24.66 12.50
CA GLU A 820 34.86 -25.52 13.37
C GLU A 820 34.60 -27.03 13.21
N ILE A 821 33.75 -27.46 12.26
CA ILE A 821 33.39 -28.90 12.10
C ILE A 821 34.62 -29.76 11.78
N SER A 822 34.92 -30.71 12.67
CA SER A 822 35.71 -31.89 12.31
C SER A 822 34.88 -32.87 11.47
N PRO A 823 35.41 -33.41 10.36
CA PRO A 823 34.67 -34.33 9.49
C PRO A 823 34.26 -35.62 10.20
N GLU A 824 35.05 -36.04 11.19
CA GLU A 824 34.82 -37.19 12.06
C GLU A 824 33.57 -37.01 12.93
N ARG A 825 33.23 -35.78 13.34
CA ARG A 825 32.00 -35.51 14.10
C ARG A 825 30.76 -35.79 13.26
N VAL A 826 30.72 -35.31 12.02
CA VAL A 826 29.61 -35.59 11.08
C VAL A 826 29.50 -37.09 10.79
N GLN A 827 30.63 -37.77 10.56
CA GLN A 827 30.66 -39.22 10.35
C GLN A 827 30.09 -39.98 11.57
N SER A 828 30.48 -39.62 12.80
CA SER A 828 30.01 -40.27 14.03
C SER A 828 28.49 -40.13 14.27
N ILE A 829 27.88 -39.01 13.87
CA ILE A 829 26.42 -38.80 13.97
C ILE A 829 25.67 -39.77 13.06
N LEU A 830 26.22 -40.01 11.86
CA LEU A 830 25.62 -40.92 10.87
C LEU A 830 25.87 -42.38 11.24
N GLU A 831 27.10 -42.76 11.62
CA GLU A 831 27.43 -44.14 11.99
C GLU A 831 26.73 -44.62 13.27
N SER A 832 26.55 -43.75 14.27
CA SER A 832 25.81 -44.07 15.50
C SER A 832 24.32 -44.33 15.26
N THR A 833 23.75 -43.78 14.19
CA THR A 833 22.34 -43.99 13.81
C THR A 833 22.20 -45.09 12.76
N HIS A 834 23.19 -45.23 11.88
CA HIS A 834 23.20 -46.11 10.70
C HIS A 834 24.60 -46.71 10.51
N PRO A 835 24.89 -47.90 11.09
CA PRO A 835 26.19 -48.55 10.92
C PRO A 835 26.44 -48.90 9.44
N MET A 836 27.68 -48.67 8.99
CA MET A 836 28.11 -48.85 7.60
C MET A 836 29.27 -49.85 7.48
N PRO A 837 29.40 -50.58 6.35
CA PRO A 837 30.62 -51.32 6.03
C PRO A 837 31.86 -50.39 5.95
N PRO A 838 33.07 -50.85 6.30
CA PRO A 838 34.26 -50.00 6.37
C PRO A 838 34.66 -49.35 5.03
N ALA A 839 34.35 -50.00 3.91
CA ALA A 839 34.55 -49.41 2.58
C ALA A 839 33.57 -48.25 2.29
N ALA A 840 32.35 -48.31 2.82
CA ALA A 840 31.34 -47.26 2.66
C ALA A 840 31.59 -46.07 3.60
N SER A 841 32.00 -46.32 4.85
CA SER A 841 32.39 -45.24 5.76
C SER A 841 33.63 -44.48 5.26
N ALA A 842 34.66 -45.18 4.74
CA ALA A 842 35.81 -44.52 4.13
C ALA A 842 35.43 -43.65 2.91
N GLN A 843 34.49 -44.10 2.08
CA GLN A 843 33.97 -43.31 0.96
C GLN A 843 33.16 -42.09 1.43
N LEU A 844 32.32 -42.25 2.48
CA LEU A 844 31.57 -41.13 3.06
C LEU A 844 32.51 -40.10 3.73
N ALA A 845 33.53 -40.54 4.45
CA ALA A 845 34.54 -39.66 5.04
C ALA A 845 35.25 -38.80 3.99
N ALA A 846 35.53 -39.38 2.81
CA ALA A 846 36.12 -38.67 1.68
C ALA A 846 35.16 -37.65 1.05
N THR A 847 33.84 -37.92 0.98
CA THR A 847 32.86 -36.92 0.50
C THR A 847 32.64 -35.82 1.53
N ILE A 848 32.52 -36.14 2.83
CA ILE A 848 32.43 -35.16 3.93
C ILE A 848 33.61 -34.17 3.87
N LYS A 849 34.86 -34.67 3.80
CA LYS A 849 36.06 -33.82 3.71
C LYS A 849 36.07 -32.91 2.47
N ARG A 850 35.59 -33.39 1.32
CA ARG A 850 35.48 -32.61 0.07
C ARG A 850 34.39 -31.53 0.12
N VAL A 851 33.32 -31.79 0.86
CA VAL A 851 32.11 -30.95 0.88
C VAL A 851 32.14 -29.88 1.98
N LEU A 852 32.77 -30.13 3.13
CA LEU A 852 32.83 -29.16 4.23
C LEU A 852 33.69 -27.92 3.92
N GLY A 853 34.83 -28.08 3.23
CA GLY A 853 35.74 -26.96 2.93
C GLY A 853 35.06 -25.76 2.24
N PRO A 854 34.31 -25.97 1.13
CA PRO A 854 33.53 -24.93 0.48
C PRO A 854 32.48 -24.27 1.40
N VAL A 855 31.88 -25.03 2.33
CA VAL A 855 30.90 -24.47 3.29
C VAL A 855 31.59 -23.58 4.31
N ALA A 856 32.75 -23.99 4.85
CA ALA A 856 33.54 -23.17 5.75
C ALA A 856 33.96 -21.85 5.08
N THR A 857 34.39 -21.88 3.81
CA THR A 857 34.69 -20.63 3.08
C THR A 857 33.47 -19.72 2.87
N ALA A 858 32.27 -20.29 2.67
CA ALA A 858 31.05 -19.51 2.55
C ALA A 858 30.58 -18.94 3.91
N CYS A 859 30.73 -19.69 5.00
CA CYS A 859 30.40 -19.23 6.36
C CYS A 859 31.35 -18.12 6.82
N LEU A 860 32.65 -18.24 6.56
CA LEU A 860 33.64 -17.19 6.82
C LEU A 860 33.39 -15.91 6.01
N ALA A 861 32.95 -16.03 4.75
CA ALA A 861 32.56 -14.88 3.93
C ALA A 861 31.29 -14.17 4.44
N ALA A 862 30.35 -14.92 5.05
CA ALA A 862 29.11 -14.38 5.60
C ALA A 862 29.22 -13.85 7.04
N ALA A 863 30.39 -13.98 7.68
CA ALA A 863 30.63 -13.47 9.02
C ALA A 863 30.66 -11.94 9.04
N PRO A 864 30.10 -11.26 10.06
CA PRO A 864 30.13 -9.81 10.16
C PRO A 864 31.56 -9.31 10.33
N GLN A 865 32.07 -8.61 9.30
CA GLN A 865 33.35 -7.90 9.38
C GLN A 865 33.21 -6.68 10.29
N LEU A 866 33.49 -6.88 11.59
CA LEU A 866 33.66 -5.78 12.55
C LEU A 866 34.82 -4.89 12.07
N ALA A 867 34.48 -3.68 11.59
CA ALA A 867 35.42 -2.69 11.07
C ALA A 867 36.25 -2.02 12.19
N VAL A 868 37.04 -2.83 12.90
CA VAL A 868 38.00 -2.37 13.91
C VAL A 868 39.22 -1.82 13.18
N VAL A 869 39.36 -0.50 13.19
CA VAL A 869 40.58 0.19 12.72
C VAL A 869 41.69 0.06 13.78
N THR A 870 42.21 -1.15 13.96
CA THR A 870 43.49 -1.38 14.65
C THR A 870 44.63 -1.14 13.67
N SER A 871 45.08 0.11 13.60
CA SER A 871 46.25 0.52 12.84
C SER A 871 47.55 0.12 13.55
N GLU A 872 47.85 -1.17 13.61
CA GLU A 872 49.18 -1.68 14.00
C GLU A 872 49.46 -3.02 13.32
N THR A 873 50.35 -3.02 12.32
CA THR A 873 50.61 -4.17 11.46
C THR A 873 51.86 -4.94 11.90
N THR A 874 51.68 -5.95 12.76
CA THR A 874 52.73 -6.93 13.08
C THR A 874 52.63 -8.15 12.16
N VAL A 875 53.26 -8.06 10.98
CA VAL A 875 53.35 -9.18 10.02
C VAL A 875 54.01 -10.38 10.70
N SER A 876 53.26 -11.45 10.87
CA SER A 876 53.75 -12.74 11.38
C SER A 876 53.43 -13.83 10.37
N ASP A 877 54.34 -14.03 9.42
CA ASP A 877 54.21 -15.05 8.38
C ASP A 877 54.09 -16.45 9.01
N SER A 878 52.94 -17.10 8.78
CA SER A 878 52.72 -18.50 9.10
C SER A 878 52.33 -19.26 7.84
N ASN A 879 53.35 -19.75 7.12
CA ASN A 879 53.19 -20.56 5.90
C ASN A 879 52.50 -21.90 6.19
N GLY A 880 51.16 -21.91 6.21
CA GLY A 880 50.30 -23.08 6.31
C GLY A 880 49.59 -23.37 4.99
N SER A 881 50.04 -24.38 4.24
CA SER A 881 49.56 -24.63 2.88
C SER A 881 48.23 -25.41 2.84
N THR A 882 47.11 -24.74 3.09
CA THR A 882 45.75 -25.25 2.87
C THR A 882 44.95 -24.34 1.93
N THR A 883 45.08 -24.58 0.62
CA THR A 883 44.25 -23.92 -0.41
C THR A 883 42.79 -24.36 -0.28
N SER A 884 42.01 -23.67 0.56
CA SER A 884 40.61 -24.01 0.79
C SER A 884 39.78 -23.80 -0.48
N ALA A 885 38.99 -24.80 -0.85
CA ALA A 885 38.29 -24.82 -2.13
C ALA A 885 37.02 -23.95 -2.08
N ALA A 886 37.10 -22.73 -2.61
CA ALA A 886 36.03 -21.72 -2.68
C ALA A 886 34.75 -22.11 -3.50
N SER A 887 34.60 -23.38 -3.88
CA SER A 887 33.47 -23.88 -4.66
C SER A 887 33.31 -25.39 -4.49
N PHE A 888 32.10 -25.93 -4.58
CA PHE A 888 31.94 -27.39 -4.59
C PHE A 888 32.60 -27.97 -5.84
N SER A 889 33.47 -28.96 -5.63
CA SER A 889 34.10 -29.74 -6.70
C SER A 889 33.28 -30.98 -7.08
N ASP A 890 32.57 -31.54 -6.12
CA ASP A 890 31.86 -32.83 -6.19
C ASP A 890 30.64 -32.83 -7.12
N PRO A 891 30.46 -33.87 -7.97
CA PRO A 891 29.36 -33.91 -8.95
C PRO A 891 27.97 -34.12 -8.31
N VAL A 892 27.86 -34.84 -7.18
CA VAL A 892 26.57 -35.02 -6.49
C VAL A 892 26.14 -33.68 -5.88
N THR A 893 27.09 -32.98 -5.28
CA THR A 893 26.86 -31.69 -4.62
C THR A 893 26.47 -30.60 -5.64
N LYS A 894 27.15 -30.52 -6.78
CA LYS A 894 26.77 -29.66 -7.92
C LYS A 894 25.37 -29.97 -8.46
N LEU A 895 25.01 -31.25 -8.55
CA LEU A 895 23.68 -31.67 -9.01
C LEU A 895 22.57 -31.25 -8.02
N ILE A 896 22.82 -31.39 -6.72
CA ILE A 896 21.88 -30.94 -5.67
C ILE A 896 21.73 -29.42 -5.70
N LEU A 897 22.82 -28.65 -5.80
CA LEU A 897 22.77 -27.19 -5.92
C LEU A 897 21.95 -26.74 -7.14
N SER A 898 22.20 -27.36 -8.31
CA SER A 898 21.46 -27.04 -9.54
C SER A 898 19.96 -27.38 -9.43
N ARG A 899 19.60 -28.48 -8.77
CA ARG A 899 18.21 -28.85 -8.46
C ARG A 899 17.56 -27.88 -7.48
N LEU A 900 18.28 -27.44 -6.44
CA LEU A 900 17.80 -26.45 -5.48
C LEU A 900 17.56 -25.09 -6.15
N ARG A 901 18.52 -24.60 -6.94
CA ARG A 901 18.37 -23.39 -7.78
C ARG A 901 17.14 -23.47 -8.68
N SER A 902 16.92 -24.61 -9.33
CA SER A 902 15.74 -24.83 -10.19
C SER A 902 14.41 -24.81 -9.40
N HIS A 903 14.42 -25.30 -8.15
CA HIS A 903 13.25 -25.24 -7.28
C HIS A 903 12.98 -23.83 -6.74
N VAL A 904 14.00 -23.13 -6.24
CA VAL A 904 13.92 -21.74 -5.76
C VAL A 904 13.47 -20.81 -6.89
N LEU A 905 14.05 -20.95 -8.09
CA LEU A 905 13.61 -20.23 -9.29
C LEU A 905 12.12 -20.45 -9.59
N SER A 906 11.68 -21.71 -9.61
CA SER A 906 10.27 -22.08 -9.85
C SER A 906 9.30 -21.47 -8.84
N ARG A 907 9.75 -21.25 -7.58
CA ARG A 907 9.00 -20.52 -6.54
C ARG A 907 8.98 -19.02 -6.81
N LEU A 908 10.15 -18.39 -6.99
CA LEU A 908 10.28 -16.93 -7.18
C LEU A 908 9.69 -16.43 -8.51
N SER A 909 9.63 -17.27 -9.55
CA SER A 909 9.04 -16.92 -10.85
C SER A 909 7.53 -17.16 -10.93
N ALA A 910 6.88 -17.66 -9.87
CA ALA A 910 5.44 -17.89 -9.84
C ALA A 910 4.67 -16.56 -9.86
N SER A 911 3.94 -16.29 -10.95
CA SER A 911 3.34 -14.97 -11.21
C SER A 911 2.00 -14.74 -10.50
N SER A 912 1.18 -15.79 -10.40
CA SER A 912 -0.16 -15.73 -9.82
C SER A 912 -0.20 -16.30 -8.40
N ALA A 913 -1.16 -15.84 -7.59
CA ALA A 913 -1.40 -16.41 -6.27
C ALA A 913 -1.71 -17.92 -6.32
N SER A 914 -2.41 -18.39 -7.36
CA SER A 914 -2.67 -19.81 -7.62
C SER A 914 -1.41 -20.61 -7.93
N GLU A 915 -0.44 -20.03 -8.66
CA GLU A 915 0.86 -20.66 -8.88
C GLU A 915 1.71 -20.67 -7.61
N ARG A 916 1.77 -19.56 -6.85
CA ARG A 916 2.49 -19.50 -5.57
C ARG A 916 1.99 -20.58 -4.60
N VAL A 917 0.67 -20.71 -4.42
CA VAL A 917 0.05 -21.75 -3.60
C VAL A 917 0.38 -23.16 -4.13
N ARG A 918 0.18 -23.43 -5.43
CA ARG A 918 0.48 -24.74 -6.03
C ARG A 918 1.96 -25.14 -5.89
N ALA A 919 2.87 -24.18 -6.02
CA ALA A 919 4.30 -24.37 -5.84
C ALA A 919 4.65 -24.65 -4.37
N THR A 920 3.94 -24.05 -3.39
CA THR A 920 4.07 -24.39 -1.97
C THR A 920 3.59 -25.82 -1.72
N THR A 921 2.37 -26.18 -2.15
CA THR A 921 1.77 -27.51 -1.91
C THR A 921 2.59 -28.64 -2.53
N THR A 922 3.26 -28.40 -3.67
CA THR A 922 4.11 -29.40 -4.33
C THR A 922 5.59 -29.36 -3.91
N ALA A 923 6.00 -28.40 -3.06
CA ALA A 923 7.41 -28.22 -2.68
C ALA A 923 8.02 -29.47 -2.01
N SER A 924 7.28 -30.12 -1.11
CA SER A 924 7.73 -31.35 -0.44
C SER A 924 7.99 -32.50 -1.41
N GLN A 925 7.11 -32.69 -2.41
CA GLN A 925 7.26 -33.70 -3.46
C GLN A 925 8.43 -33.37 -4.40
N ASN A 926 8.59 -32.09 -4.78
CA ASN A 926 9.65 -31.63 -5.66
C ASN A 926 11.03 -31.75 -4.98
N LEU A 927 11.16 -31.36 -3.71
CA LEU A 927 12.39 -31.50 -2.92
C LEU A 927 12.72 -32.98 -2.62
N ALA A 928 11.72 -33.82 -2.32
CA ALA A 928 11.92 -35.27 -2.22
C ALA A 928 12.38 -35.88 -3.56
N GLY A 929 11.87 -35.39 -4.70
CA GLY A 929 12.35 -35.75 -6.03
C GLY A 929 13.78 -35.27 -6.32
N ALA A 930 14.18 -34.12 -5.78
CA ALA A 930 15.53 -33.57 -5.91
C ALA A 930 16.57 -34.32 -5.05
N GLY A 931 16.16 -35.00 -3.98
CA GLY A 931 17.04 -35.65 -3.00
C GLY A 931 17.18 -34.92 -1.66
N MET A 932 16.27 -33.98 -1.37
CA MET A 932 16.26 -33.11 -0.17
C MET A 932 14.94 -33.18 0.63
N PRO A 933 14.37 -34.37 0.93
CA PRO A 933 13.07 -34.48 1.62
C PRO A 933 13.07 -33.94 3.07
N GLU A 934 14.23 -33.71 3.68
CA GLU A 934 14.38 -33.13 5.02
C GLU A 934 14.10 -31.62 5.04
N PHE A 935 14.74 -30.88 4.13
CA PHE A 935 14.96 -29.42 4.23
C PHE A 935 13.78 -28.54 3.78
N VAL A 936 12.57 -29.10 3.69
CA VAL A 936 11.37 -28.40 3.15
C VAL A 936 11.09 -27.08 3.89
N ASN A 937 11.26 -27.07 5.22
CA ASN A 937 11.04 -25.88 6.04
C ASN A 937 12.14 -24.82 5.85
N GLU A 938 13.40 -25.24 5.79
CA GLU A 938 14.55 -24.33 5.67
C GLU A 938 14.65 -23.71 4.27
N VAL A 939 14.36 -24.49 3.22
CA VAL A 939 14.20 -23.98 1.86
C VAL A 939 12.96 -23.10 1.73
N GLY A 940 11.90 -23.37 2.51
CA GLY A 940 10.74 -22.49 2.65
C GLY A 940 11.11 -21.09 3.13
N LYS A 941 11.75 -21.00 4.31
CA LYS A 941 12.26 -19.73 4.88
C LYS A 941 13.16 -18.97 3.90
N LEU A 942 14.09 -19.67 3.26
CA LEU A 942 15.00 -19.06 2.29
C LEU A 942 14.26 -18.47 1.08
N VAL A 943 13.24 -19.16 0.57
CA VAL A 943 12.39 -18.61 -0.50
C VAL A 943 11.60 -17.39 0.00
N GLU A 944 11.08 -17.41 1.22
CA GLU A 944 10.33 -16.29 1.81
C GLU A 944 11.22 -15.05 2.04
N GLU A 945 12.47 -15.21 2.48
CA GLU A 945 13.44 -14.10 2.59
C GLU A 945 13.83 -13.54 1.22
N LEU A 946 14.06 -14.39 0.20
CA LEU A 946 14.34 -13.94 -1.16
C LEU A 946 13.12 -13.28 -1.82
N GLU A 947 11.90 -13.73 -1.51
CA GLU A 947 10.66 -13.12 -2.00
C GLU A 947 10.46 -11.72 -1.39
N LYS A 948 10.76 -11.52 -0.10
CA LYS A 948 10.79 -10.19 0.54
C LYS A 948 11.80 -9.25 -0.11
N VAL A 949 13.07 -9.66 -0.24
CA VAL A 949 14.13 -8.83 -0.85
C VAL A 949 13.73 -8.42 -2.27
N ARG A 950 13.19 -9.36 -3.05
CA ARG A 950 12.63 -9.09 -4.39
C ARG A 950 11.46 -8.11 -4.37
N GLU A 951 10.50 -8.26 -3.46
CA GLU A 951 9.35 -7.33 -3.39
C GLU A 951 9.82 -5.91 -3.02
N VAL A 952 10.78 -5.77 -2.11
CA VAL A 952 11.33 -4.46 -1.70
C VAL A 952 12.18 -3.81 -2.79
N ASP A 953 13.17 -4.51 -3.35
CA ASP A 953 14.02 -3.99 -4.43
C ASP A 953 13.20 -3.66 -5.70
N TRP A 954 12.15 -4.43 -6.00
CA TRP A 954 11.25 -4.10 -7.11
C TRP A 954 10.38 -2.86 -6.84
N LEU A 955 9.89 -2.67 -5.60
CA LEU A 955 9.12 -1.47 -5.22
C LEU A 955 10.00 -0.21 -5.22
N CYS A 956 11.28 -0.32 -4.85
CA CYS A 956 12.23 0.79 -4.79
C CYS A 956 12.89 1.07 -6.15
N HIS A 957 13.35 0.07 -6.89
CA HIS A 957 14.20 0.24 -8.08
C HIS A 957 13.60 -0.35 -9.38
N GLY A 958 12.34 -0.80 -9.37
CA GLY A 958 11.62 -1.35 -10.54
C GLY A 958 11.75 -0.53 -11.82
N ALA A 959 11.57 0.79 -11.75
CA ALA A 959 11.70 1.70 -12.89
C ALA A 959 13.10 1.70 -13.53
N ILE A 960 14.15 1.39 -12.76
CA ILE A 960 15.52 1.26 -13.29
C ILE A 960 15.64 -0.04 -14.07
N TYR A 961 15.10 -1.16 -13.54
CA TYR A 961 15.07 -2.43 -14.28
C TYR A 961 14.22 -2.36 -15.56
N GLU A 962 13.17 -1.54 -15.56
CA GLU A 962 12.32 -1.28 -16.73
C GLU A 962 13.03 -0.38 -17.75
N GLY A 963 13.72 0.70 -17.35
CA GLY A 963 14.59 1.47 -18.26
C GLY A 963 15.72 0.61 -18.85
N LEU A 964 16.34 -0.27 -18.07
CA LEU A 964 17.33 -1.24 -18.56
C LEU A 964 16.72 -2.35 -19.43
N TYR A 965 15.40 -2.54 -19.40
CA TYR A 965 14.68 -3.41 -20.31
C TYR A 965 14.54 -2.77 -21.69
N GLU A 966 14.16 -1.49 -21.72
CA GLU A 966 14.05 -0.67 -22.94
C GLU A 966 15.41 -0.43 -23.61
N GLU A 967 16.45 -0.04 -22.86
CA GLU A 967 17.84 0.08 -23.36
C GLU A 967 18.36 -1.19 -24.07
N GLY A 968 17.83 -2.35 -23.71
CA GLY A 968 18.22 -3.65 -24.25
C GLY A 968 17.34 -4.18 -25.39
N VAL A 969 16.31 -3.45 -25.81
CA VAL A 969 15.55 -3.73 -27.04
C VAL A 969 16.21 -2.93 -28.18
N PRO A 970 16.61 -3.56 -29.30
CA PRO A 970 17.05 -2.79 -30.46
C PRO A 970 15.88 -1.98 -31.00
N ALA A 971 16.11 -0.69 -31.26
CA ALA A 971 15.11 0.16 -31.92
C ALA A 971 14.71 -0.46 -33.28
N GLN A 972 13.40 -0.54 -33.52
CA GLN A 972 12.79 -1.11 -34.73
C GLN A 972 12.66 -0.07 -35.85
#